data_AF-A0A0V0QI01-F1
#
_entry.id   AF-A0A0V0QI01-F1
#
_cell.length_a   1.000
_cell.length_b   1.000
_cell.length_c   1.000
_cell.angle_alpha   90.00
_cell.angle_beta   90.00
_cell.angle_gamma   90.00
#
_symmetry.space_group_name_H-M   'P 1'
#
loop_
_entity.id
_entity.type
_entity.pdbx_description
1 polymer ?
#
loop_
_entity_poly.entity_id
_entity_poly.type
_entity_poly.pdbx_seq_one_letter_code
_entity_poly.pdbx_strand_id
1 'polypeptide(L)'
;MKLFLIALILGYIVQLIQSAVIGIDFGTDYFKISLIAPGKQFVIVESMSSQRKTNSAISFVQGKRFYESDAVTKKTRFPSNSFAFVKDFLGALEKDEQIFKTSLSNYDEYIYSFNEKRGTVQFELKNFKLDDEEEDGDQTIILSVEEVVGQIFKYAKTLSEKMAGSEIKDCVVTVPPHWTFARRAALVDAVQLSGLQVLNLISENSAAALYFGIDRVESDQQQLILFYNLGANNLQASLVQYDQVPTNKKTGNSTKSVPQVTVLADYSIPSVGGYYFDKAIAEFFADQIDSKPERKGKKSIKENKKAMRKLIMESVKTKEVLSSNKMAFYSSIGLYDGQDFQGNITRKQFEHQIQHLLDQLTIPIQKCLERSGKTVNDISVVELLGGGSRVPKVQKILKDYFGQVEIGTHMNGDEAMALGASYHAANFSGSFRVREILLNDGFNYQVRAEISNLDENIKEGDAQYYQKSFTLFPYKQRFGSKKTVSFQTQENMQIKLFTIDYDGNEAPYAVYNLTNVDKIKNDKFYQENTQSKVSLEFEISGVDGFFLNQAVSKYNYTKRENLSEKELKKLEKDKVRKEKKQEKEREQAEKDGVTYVPSENLEEMFKFYAEIDGETTTYYHYINKTREIDIKFKEQLLFFPALNRTEFKKSQRLIKRFDSYEERQRNLSDIKNKFEAFIYQSRDLVEDENFIKFAQQHELANLTELYQQNYSWLDSDEAFNGNYTIFSEKLQEMQKFAFPVQRRQDEAHYREEFLNITYSELAKIQNKTQTLEKEHHWLNETDIGPLKNLISESFQWLQKVTTEQSAKPIHEDPAFSITQLKPMIDELAKEYNRVRLIRQPKKDSDKKSKKQKTKNGKQKILIDGEYVEIDLDSFNKQKQNDFNFEQFKEQFEKEQKQKEQQKEEQKEKENIEQEDIDISKEENERQQQEQKQQEQEQKQQEDHDPTLRDDL
;
A
#
# COMPACT_ATOMS: atom_id res chain seq x y z
N MET A 1 19.61 -22.69 -28.85
CA MET A 1 19.92 -21.30 -28.46
C MET A 1 18.65 -20.48 -28.17
N LYS A 2 17.71 -20.29 -29.11
CA LYS A 2 16.44 -19.57 -28.87
C LYS A 2 15.59 -20.14 -27.72
N LEU A 3 15.44 -21.47 -27.62
CA LEU A 3 14.73 -22.13 -26.50
C LEU A 3 15.42 -21.96 -25.14
N PHE A 4 16.76 -21.88 -25.13
CA PHE A 4 17.54 -21.63 -23.91
C PHE A 4 17.45 -20.16 -23.47
N LEU A 5 17.41 -19.23 -24.43
CA LEU A 5 17.17 -17.81 -24.19
C LEU A 5 15.74 -17.56 -23.67
N ILE A 6 14.73 -18.23 -24.24
CA ILE A 6 13.34 -18.16 -23.78
C ILE A 6 13.20 -18.76 -22.37
N ALA A 7 13.90 -19.86 -22.07
CA ALA A 7 13.90 -20.46 -20.73
C ALA A 7 14.62 -19.56 -19.69
N LEU A 8 15.71 -18.88 -20.07
CA LEU A 8 16.38 -17.89 -19.23
C LEU A 8 15.50 -16.66 -18.99
N ILE A 9 14.84 -16.15 -20.04
CA ILE A 9 13.90 -15.02 -19.93
C ILE A 9 12.69 -15.41 -19.08
N LEU A 10 12.12 -16.59 -19.26
CA LEU A 10 11.05 -17.12 -18.40
C LEU A 10 11.53 -17.34 -16.96
N GLY A 11 12.75 -17.84 -16.76
CA GLY A 11 13.36 -17.97 -15.43
C GLY A 11 13.55 -16.61 -14.74
N TYR A 12 13.93 -15.57 -15.48
CA TYR A 12 14.06 -14.20 -14.99
C TYR A 12 12.69 -13.55 -14.70
N ILE A 13 11.70 -13.79 -15.57
CA ILE A 13 10.32 -13.30 -15.38
C ILE A 13 9.64 -13.97 -14.18
N VAL A 14 9.90 -15.27 -13.94
CA VAL A 14 9.37 -16.01 -12.78
C VAL A 14 9.97 -15.50 -11.46
N GLN A 15 11.18 -14.91 -11.46
CA GLN A 15 11.74 -14.25 -10.29
C GLN A 15 11.15 -12.85 -9.99
N LEU A 16 10.37 -12.26 -10.91
CA LEU A 16 9.90 -10.87 -10.82
C LEU A 16 8.41 -10.70 -10.47
N ILE A 17 7.66 -11.77 -10.22
CA ILE A 17 6.26 -11.68 -9.77
C ILE A 17 6.16 -12.24 -8.34
N GLN A 18 6.78 -11.55 -7.39
CA GLN A 18 6.44 -11.75 -5.98
C GLN A 18 5.21 -10.91 -5.68
N SER A 19 4.04 -11.56 -5.61
CA SER A 19 2.84 -10.92 -5.07
C SER A 19 2.95 -10.86 -3.56
N ALA A 20 2.69 -9.69 -2.97
CA ALA A 20 2.59 -9.49 -1.54
C ALA A 20 1.36 -8.62 -1.26
N VAL A 21 0.62 -8.98 -0.21
CA VAL A 21 -0.61 -8.30 0.18
C VAL A 21 -0.58 -8.07 1.69
N ILE A 22 -1.10 -6.92 2.12
CA ILE A 22 -1.14 -6.55 3.54
C ILE A 22 -2.56 -6.34 4.06
N GLY A 23 -2.76 -6.66 5.33
CA GLY A 23 -3.93 -6.25 6.11
C GLY A 23 -3.52 -5.23 7.15
N ILE A 24 -4.21 -4.09 7.20
CA ILE A 24 -3.87 -2.99 8.10
C ILE A 24 -4.99 -2.79 9.11
N ASP A 25 -4.68 -2.97 10.40
CA ASP A 25 -5.51 -2.45 11.48
C ASP A 25 -5.19 -0.96 11.69
N PHE A 26 -6.03 -0.05 11.18
CA PHE A 26 -5.83 1.40 11.32
C PHE A 26 -6.47 1.93 12.61
N GLY A 27 -5.91 1.50 13.74
CA GLY A 27 -6.31 1.95 15.07
C GLY A 27 -6.00 3.43 15.33
N THR A 28 -6.74 4.05 16.26
CA THR A 28 -6.62 5.50 16.53
C THR A 28 -5.27 5.89 17.13
N ASP A 29 -4.76 5.09 18.06
CA ASP A 29 -3.49 5.35 18.76
C ASP A 29 -2.33 4.57 18.15
N TYR A 30 -2.61 3.34 17.69
CA TYR A 30 -1.65 2.46 17.03
C TYR A 30 -2.27 1.76 15.83
N PHE A 31 -1.53 1.72 14.73
CA PHE A 31 -1.79 0.82 13.61
C PHE A 31 -0.92 -0.44 13.70
N LYS A 32 -1.38 -1.52 13.08
CA LYS A 32 -0.64 -2.79 12.94
C LYS A 32 -0.86 -3.31 11.55
N ILE A 33 0.13 -4.04 11.05
CA ILE A 33 0.10 -4.59 9.70
C ILE A 33 0.39 -6.07 9.78
N SER A 34 -0.39 -6.86 9.05
CA SER A 34 -0.10 -8.27 8.77
C SER A 34 0.25 -8.42 7.30
N LEU A 35 1.35 -9.11 7.02
CA LEU A 35 1.91 -9.35 5.69
C LEU A 35 1.70 -10.79 5.26
N ILE A 36 1.33 -10.97 4.00
CA ILE A 36 1.34 -12.24 3.29
C ILE A 36 2.22 -12.07 2.05
N ALA A 37 3.30 -12.85 1.99
CA ALA A 37 4.28 -12.85 0.90
C ALA A 37 4.86 -14.27 0.72
N PRO A 38 5.57 -14.57 -0.39
CA PRO A 38 6.21 -15.87 -0.56
C PRO A 38 7.13 -16.21 0.63
N GLY A 39 6.88 -17.36 1.27
CA GLY A 39 7.61 -17.79 2.47
C GLY A 39 7.21 -17.08 3.77
N LYS A 40 6.26 -16.13 3.76
CA LYS A 40 5.77 -15.40 4.93
C LYS A 40 4.24 -15.41 4.95
N GLN A 41 3.64 -16.20 5.83
CA GLN A 41 2.18 -16.31 5.94
C GLN A 41 1.70 -15.65 7.24
N PHE A 42 0.84 -14.64 7.13
CA PHE A 42 0.20 -13.98 8.27
C PHE A 42 1.18 -13.46 9.32
N VAL A 43 2.23 -12.76 8.88
CA VAL A 43 3.27 -12.27 9.79
C VAL A 43 3.01 -10.80 10.12
N ILE A 44 3.02 -10.45 11.40
CA ILE A 44 2.95 -9.05 11.83
C ILE A 44 4.23 -8.33 11.41
N VAL A 45 4.07 -7.19 10.74
CA VAL A 45 5.15 -6.30 10.36
C VAL A 45 5.64 -5.54 11.58
N GLU A 46 6.95 -5.57 11.79
CA GLU A 46 7.59 -4.84 12.86
C GLU A 46 7.92 -3.39 12.45
N SER A 47 7.85 -2.50 13.42
CA SER A 47 8.28 -1.11 13.34
C SER A 47 9.80 -1.03 13.12
N MET A 48 10.34 0.16 12.81
CA MET A 48 11.80 0.36 12.72
C MET A 48 12.53 0.09 14.05
N SER A 49 11.78 0.17 15.15
CA SER A 49 12.20 -0.10 16.52
C SER A 49 11.85 -1.52 17.01
N SER A 50 11.54 -2.45 16.10
CA SER A 50 11.17 -3.85 16.37
C SER A 50 9.92 -4.01 17.26
N GLN A 51 9.00 -3.06 17.23
CA GLN A 51 7.71 -3.15 17.89
C GLN A 51 6.66 -3.74 16.95
N ARG A 52 5.70 -4.50 17.49
CA ARG A 52 4.61 -5.14 16.72
C ARG A 52 3.37 -4.24 16.54
N LYS A 53 3.45 -3.01 17.03
CA LYS A 53 2.44 -1.96 16.89
C LYS A 53 3.16 -0.63 16.66
N THR A 54 2.61 0.20 15.80
CA THR A 54 3.23 1.48 15.41
C THR A 54 2.28 2.62 15.72
N ASN A 55 2.76 3.71 16.34
CA ASN A 55 1.90 4.84 16.65
C ASN A 55 1.26 5.45 15.38
N SER A 56 -0.05 5.68 15.42
CA SER A 56 -0.81 6.35 14.36
C SER A 56 -0.61 7.86 14.44
N ALA A 57 0.64 8.29 14.26
CA ALA A 57 1.07 9.68 14.41
C ALA A 57 2.16 10.05 13.39
N ILE A 58 2.17 11.32 13.02
CA ILE A 58 3.16 11.94 12.14
C ILE A 58 3.49 13.34 12.67
N SER A 59 4.74 13.77 12.57
CA SER A 59 5.14 15.13 12.97
C SER A 59 6.06 15.77 11.95
N PHE A 60 5.77 17.03 11.63
CA PHE A 60 6.48 17.83 10.65
C PHE A 60 7.35 18.86 11.37
N VAL A 61 8.63 18.55 11.52
CA VAL A 61 9.56 19.37 12.30
C VAL A 61 10.87 19.55 11.54
N GLN A 62 11.33 20.79 11.39
CA GLN A 62 12.63 21.13 10.79
C GLN A 62 12.84 20.46 9.42
N GLY A 63 11.83 20.55 8.55
CA GLY A 63 11.92 20.02 7.19
C GLY A 63 11.93 18.49 7.10
N LYS A 64 11.58 17.78 8.19
CA LYS A 64 11.50 16.30 8.20
C LYS A 64 10.21 15.82 8.83
N ARG A 65 9.72 14.68 8.34
CA ARG A 65 8.63 13.92 8.93
C ARG A 65 9.18 12.91 9.91
N PHE A 66 8.58 12.87 11.09
CA PHE A 66 8.82 11.86 12.10
C PHE A 66 7.59 10.97 12.22
N TYR A 67 7.83 9.68 12.46
CA TYR A 67 6.81 8.64 12.62
C TYR A 67 7.05 7.89 13.95
N GLU A 68 6.19 6.92 14.27
CA GLU A 68 6.31 6.09 15.48
C GLU A 68 6.41 6.90 16.79
N SER A 69 7.25 6.43 17.73
CA SER A 69 7.54 7.10 19.00
C SER A 69 8.17 8.47 18.82
N ASP A 70 8.88 8.71 17.72
CA ASP A 70 9.53 9.99 17.46
C ASP A 70 8.47 11.08 17.21
N ALA A 71 7.45 10.78 16.41
CA ALA A 71 6.31 11.68 16.21
C ALA A 71 5.63 12.05 17.55
N VAL A 72 5.35 11.04 18.37
CA VAL A 72 4.71 11.24 19.68
C VAL A 72 5.59 12.12 20.59
N THR A 73 6.90 11.92 20.57
CA THR A 73 7.85 12.72 21.37
C THR A 73 7.91 14.17 20.89
N LYS A 74 7.86 14.41 19.58
CA LYS A 74 7.87 15.77 19.00
C LYS A 74 6.62 16.56 19.37
N LYS A 75 5.47 15.91 19.56
CA LYS A 75 4.20 16.56 19.93
C LYS A 75 4.25 17.43 21.18
N THR A 76 5.09 17.08 22.17
CA THR A 76 5.26 17.93 23.37
C THR A 76 5.93 19.27 23.07
N ARG A 77 6.80 19.33 22.04
CA ARG A 77 7.54 20.54 21.66
C ARG A 77 6.89 21.28 20.49
N PHE A 78 6.31 20.56 19.55
CA PHE A 78 5.73 21.09 18.30
C PHE A 78 4.28 20.63 18.11
N PRO A 79 3.37 20.93 19.06
CA PRO A 79 2.02 20.38 19.08
C PRO A 79 1.17 20.74 17.84
N SER A 80 1.36 21.95 17.27
CA SER A 80 0.63 22.39 16.06
C SER A 80 1.01 21.63 14.79
N ASN A 81 2.21 21.05 14.75
CA ASN A 81 2.74 20.34 13.57
C ASN A 81 2.87 18.83 13.81
N SER A 82 2.30 18.32 14.90
CA SER A 82 2.43 16.92 15.33
C SER A 82 1.06 16.29 15.46
N PHE A 83 0.64 15.59 14.42
CA PHE A 83 -0.69 15.04 14.29
C PHE A 83 -0.74 13.58 14.76
N ALA A 84 -1.76 13.29 15.57
CA ALA A 84 -2.16 11.96 16.03
C ALA A 84 -3.70 11.93 16.07
N PHE A 85 -4.30 10.73 16.09
CA PHE A 85 -5.76 10.57 16.12
C PHE A 85 -6.43 11.22 14.89
N VAL A 86 -5.69 11.36 13.80
CA VAL A 86 -6.13 12.03 12.56
C VAL A 86 -7.28 11.31 11.86
N LYS A 87 -7.46 10.00 12.15
CA LYS A 87 -8.50 9.19 11.52
C LYS A 87 -9.92 9.70 11.77
N ASP A 88 -10.15 10.40 12.89
CA ASP A 88 -11.47 10.92 13.24
C ASP A 88 -11.86 12.15 12.42
N PHE A 89 -10.89 12.80 11.77
CA PHE A 89 -11.10 13.98 10.92
C PHE A 89 -11.27 13.63 9.43
N LEU A 90 -11.10 12.36 9.04
CA LEU A 90 -11.26 11.92 7.65
C LEU A 90 -12.69 12.21 7.17
N GLY A 91 -12.81 13.04 6.14
CA GLY A 91 -14.11 13.45 5.60
C GLY A 91 -14.99 14.26 6.54
N ALA A 92 -14.44 14.78 7.65
CA ALA A 92 -15.18 15.63 8.58
C ALA A 92 -15.51 16.97 7.93
N LEU A 93 -16.77 17.38 8.02
CA LEU A 93 -17.28 18.66 7.52
C LEU A 93 -17.49 19.63 8.69
N GLU A 94 -17.46 20.94 8.44
CA GLU A 94 -17.68 21.99 9.46
C GLU A 94 -18.93 21.77 10.34
N LYS A 95 -20.00 21.25 9.74
CA LYS A 95 -21.28 20.95 10.42
C LYS A 95 -21.26 19.72 11.34
N ASP A 96 -20.18 18.93 11.35
CA ASP A 96 -20.08 17.71 12.16
C ASP A 96 -19.77 18.04 13.63
N GLU A 97 -20.67 18.73 14.32
CA GLU A 97 -20.46 19.28 15.67
C GLU A 97 -19.92 18.25 16.67
N GLN A 98 -20.39 17.00 16.60
CA GLN A 98 -19.96 15.95 17.54
C GLN A 98 -18.46 15.64 17.40
N ILE A 99 -17.91 15.67 16.18
CA ILE A 99 -16.47 15.45 15.94
C ILE A 99 -15.67 16.60 16.56
N PHE A 100 -16.11 17.84 16.36
CA PHE A 100 -15.39 19.00 16.92
C PHE A 100 -15.52 19.10 18.44
N LYS A 101 -16.70 18.79 18.99
CA LYS A 101 -16.92 18.76 20.45
C LYS A 101 -16.03 17.72 21.14
N THR A 102 -15.77 16.58 20.49
CA THR A 102 -15.04 15.45 21.10
C THR A 102 -13.59 15.36 20.64
N SER A 103 -13.34 15.11 19.36
CA SER A 103 -12.00 14.88 18.80
C SER A 103 -11.15 16.15 18.74
N LEU A 104 -11.71 17.29 18.33
CA LEU A 104 -10.94 18.53 18.27
C LEU A 104 -10.67 19.12 19.66
N SER A 105 -11.61 19.04 20.61
CA SER A 105 -11.33 19.47 21.99
C SER A 105 -10.20 18.66 22.64
N ASN A 106 -10.00 17.42 22.18
CA ASN A 106 -8.89 16.59 22.58
C ASN A 106 -7.58 16.93 21.89
N TYR A 107 -7.55 17.79 20.87
CA TYR A 107 -6.40 18.22 20.06
C TYR A 107 -6.52 19.67 19.59
N ASP A 108 -6.86 20.56 20.51
CA ASP A 108 -7.13 21.98 20.21
C ASP A 108 -5.85 22.77 19.84
N GLU A 109 -4.69 22.14 19.89
CA GLU A 109 -3.43 22.64 19.34
C GLU A 109 -3.35 22.59 17.80
N TYR A 110 -4.17 21.76 17.15
CA TYR A 110 -4.13 21.64 15.70
C TYR A 110 -4.66 22.92 15.08
N ILE A 111 -3.93 23.41 14.09
CA ILE A 111 -4.34 24.54 13.29
C ILE A 111 -5.00 23.95 12.05
N TYR A 112 -6.23 24.37 11.80
CA TYR A 112 -7.04 23.80 10.74
C TYR A 112 -7.90 24.86 10.07
N SER A 113 -8.24 24.58 8.82
CA SER A 113 -9.18 25.31 7.99
C SER A 113 -10.09 24.33 7.25
N PHE A 114 -10.99 24.84 6.41
CA PHE A 114 -11.90 24.03 5.62
C PHE A 114 -11.61 24.22 4.13
N ASN A 115 -11.60 23.11 3.40
CA ASN A 115 -11.44 23.15 1.95
C ASN A 115 -12.65 23.86 1.31
N GLU A 116 -12.41 24.87 0.48
CA GLU A 116 -13.48 25.67 -0.12
C GLU A 116 -14.46 24.87 -0.98
N LYS A 117 -13.98 23.82 -1.67
CA LYS A 117 -14.81 23.00 -2.58
C LYS A 117 -15.46 21.82 -1.88
N ARG A 118 -14.71 21.13 -1.01
CA ARG A 118 -15.16 19.91 -0.33
C ARG A 118 -15.83 20.19 1.02
N GLY A 119 -15.57 21.34 1.63
CA GLY A 119 -15.98 21.65 3.01
C GLY A 119 -15.30 20.79 4.08
N THR A 120 -14.30 19.97 3.69
CA THR A 120 -13.61 19.04 4.59
C THR A 120 -12.49 19.72 5.35
N VAL A 121 -12.19 19.25 6.55
CA VAL A 121 -11.06 19.72 7.37
C VAL A 121 -9.73 19.63 6.61
N GLN A 122 -8.87 20.63 6.79
CA GLN A 122 -7.47 20.67 6.35
C GLN A 122 -6.60 21.13 7.51
N PHE A 123 -5.38 20.60 7.61
CA PHE A 123 -4.40 20.98 8.62
C PHE A 123 -3.36 21.97 8.06
N GLU A 124 -2.90 22.86 8.92
CA GLU A 124 -1.94 23.91 8.58
C GLU A 124 -0.60 23.67 9.28
N LEU A 125 0.46 23.51 8.50
CA LEU A 125 1.82 23.44 9.02
C LEU A 125 2.40 24.85 9.17
N LYS A 126 2.72 25.25 10.39
CA LYS A 126 3.43 26.52 10.64
C LYS A 126 4.94 26.34 10.66
N ASN A 127 5.69 27.29 10.12
CA ASN A 127 7.16 27.28 10.16
C ASN A 127 7.78 25.98 9.63
N PHE A 128 7.17 25.38 8.59
CA PHE A 128 7.69 24.19 7.92
C PHE A 128 7.97 24.52 6.45
N LYS A 129 9.22 24.30 6.01
CA LYS A 129 9.69 24.63 4.67
C LYS A 129 10.04 23.36 3.89
N LEU A 130 9.81 23.38 2.58
CA LEU A 130 10.07 22.25 1.68
C LEU A 130 11.09 22.56 0.59
N ASP A 131 11.60 23.77 0.48
CA ASP A 131 12.71 24.12 -0.42
C ASP A 131 13.58 25.24 0.17
N ASP A 132 14.85 25.26 -0.23
CA ASP A 132 15.86 26.21 0.27
C ASP A 132 15.74 27.61 -0.40
N GLU A 133 15.05 27.70 -1.55
CA GLU A 133 14.85 28.94 -2.33
C GLU A 133 13.52 29.66 -2.00
N GLU A 134 12.71 29.13 -1.09
CA GLU A 134 11.49 29.81 -0.63
C GLU A 134 11.87 30.93 0.35
N GLU A 135 12.11 32.13 -0.20
CA GLU A 135 12.38 33.38 0.53
C GLU A 135 11.33 33.65 1.61
N ASP A 136 11.81 34.26 2.71
CA ASP A 136 11.15 34.89 3.87
C ASP A 136 9.64 35.22 3.78
N GLY A 137 8.82 34.20 3.60
CA GLY A 137 7.38 34.22 3.79
C GLY A 137 6.97 33.30 4.94
N ASP A 138 5.99 33.74 5.73
CA ASP A 138 5.24 32.92 6.70
C ASP A 138 4.35 31.91 5.94
N GLN A 139 4.96 31.06 5.11
CA GLN A 139 4.22 30.11 4.27
C GLN A 139 3.69 28.97 5.12
N THR A 140 2.37 28.91 5.17
CA THR A 140 1.62 27.83 5.79
C THR A 140 1.36 26.75 4.74
N ILE A 141 1.91 25.55 4.94
CA ILE A 141 1.57 24.41 4.07
C ILE A 141 0.24 23.85 4.55
N ILE A 142 -0.75 23.83 3.66
CA ILE A 142 -2.06 23.26 3.92
C ILE A 142 -2.07 21.81 3.44
N LEU A 143 -2.46 20.89 4.33
CA LEU A 143 -2.60 19.47 4.05
C LEU A 143 -4.05 19.04 4.28
N SER A 144 -4.64 18.32 3.33
CA SER A 144 -5.89 17.61 3.61
C SER A 144 -5.65 16.51 4.66
N VAL A 145 -6.72 16.08 5.34
CA VAL A 145 -6.60 14.95 6.28
C VAL A 145 -6.18 13.69 5.53
N GLU A 146 -6.66 13.51 4.30
CA GLU A 146 -6.28 12.42 3.40
C GLU A 146 -4.78 12.44 3.07
N GLU A 147 -4.16 13.62 2.88
CA GLU A 147 -2.71 13.74 2.66
C GLU A 147 -1.89 13.41 3.91
N VAL A 148 -2.35 13.82 5.10
CA VAL A 148 -1.69 13.47 6.37
C VAL A 148 -1.78 11.96 6.64
N VAL A 149 -2.96 11.38 6.49
CA VAL A 149 -3.19 9.94 6.67
C VAL A 149 -2.50 9.12 5.59
N GLY A 150 -2.49 9.59 4.34
CA GLY A 150 -1.79 8.94 3.23
C GLY A 150 -0.29 8.83 3.45
N GLN A 151 0.33 9.81 4.12
CA GLN A 151 1.73 9.73 4.52
C GLN A 151 1.97 8.69 5.63
N ILE A 152 1.03 8.51 6.56
CA ILE A 152 1.08 7.40 7.54
C ILE A 152 0.98 6.04 6.82
N PHE A 153 0.08 5.91 5.85
CA PHE A 153 -0.03 4.68 5.05
C PHE A 153 1.21 4.44 4.17
N LYS A 154 1.85 5.50 3.66
CA LYS A 154 3.10 5.39 2.94
C LYS A 154 4.21 4.83 3.83
N TYR A 155 4.29 5.30 5.07
CA TYR A 155 5.19 4.72 6.06
C TYR A 155 4.86 3.25 6.36
N ALA A 156 3.58 2.90 6.53
CA ALA A 156 3.13 1.53 6.69
C ALA A 156 3.53 0.62 5.51
N LYS A 157 3.43 1.13 4.27
CA LYS A 157 3.91 0.47 3.06
C LYS A 157 5.43 0.25 3.13
N THR A 158 6.22 1.27 3.47
CA THR A 158 7.69 1.16 3.59
C THR A 158 8.12 0.10 4.60
N LEU A 159 7.49 0.05 5.78
CA LEU A 159 7.76 -1.00 6.78
C LEU A 159 7.50 -2.40 6.21
N SER A 160 6.37 -2.53 5.50
CA SER A 160 5.94 -3.80 4.93
C SER A 160 6.84 -4.26 3.78
N GLU A 161 7.27 -3.36 2.90
CA GLU A 161 8.16 -3.64 1.77
C GLU A 161 9.56 -4.05 2.25
N LYS A 162 10.07 -3.38 3.30
CA LYS A 162 11.33 -3.77 3.95
C LYS A 162 11.27 -5.20 4.49
N MET A 163 10.14 -5.59 5.08
CA MET A 163 9.95 -6.95 5.57
C MET A 163 9.69 -7.95 4.44
N ALA A 164 8.95 -7.58 3.40
CA ALA A 164 8.62 -8.45 2.27
C ALA A 164 9.86 -8.75 1.42
N GLY A 165 10.69 -7.75 1.15
CA GLY A 165 11.75 -7.79 0.14
C GLY A 165 11.25 -7.51 -1.28
N SER A 166 10.02 -7.03 -1.43
CA SER A 166 9.35 -6.74 -2.70
C SER A 166 8.38 -5.56 -2.55
N GLU A 167 8.00 -4.94 -3.67
CA GLU A 167 6.96 -3.91 -3.70
C GLU A 167 5.62 -4.46 -3.24
N ILE A 168 4.83 -3.65 -2.52
CA ILE A 168 3.47 -3.98 -2.08
C ILE A 168 2.48 -3.03 -2.73
N LYS A 169 1.45 -3.61 -3.37
CA LYS A 169 0.43 -2.86 -4.10
C LYS A 169 -0.95 -2.96 -3.48
N ASP A 170 -1.29 -4.10 -2.90
CA ASP A 170 -2.67 -4.38 -2.52
C ASP A 170 -2.83 -4.46 -1.00
N CYS A 171 -3.93 -3.91 -0.48
CA CYS A 171 -4.24 -3.95 0.94
C CYS A 171 -5.73 -4.11 1.24
N VAL A 172 -6.02 -4.57 2.45
CA VAL A 172 -7.33 -4.41 3.10
C VAL A 172 -7.12 -3.62 4.40
N VAL A 173 -8.00 -2.66 4.66
CA VAL A 173 -7.89 -1.77 5.82
C VAL A 173 -9.11 -1.93 6.73
N THR A 174 -8.88 -1.96 8.05
CA THR A 174 -9.96 -1.99 9.03
C THR A 174 -10.60 -0.62 9.21
N VAL A 175 -11.91 -0.60 9.49
CA VAL A 175 -12.66 0.64 9.78
C VAL A 175 -13.64 0.45 10.94
N PRO A 176 -13.98 1.51 11.69
CA PRO A 176 -15.06 1.44 12.67
C PRO A 176 -16.41 1.14 12.00
N PRO A 177 -17.28 0.31 12.62
CA PRO A 177 -18.55 -0.11 12.02
C PRO A 177 -19.56 1.03 11.89
N HIS A 178 -19.47 2.08 12.71
CA HIS A 178 -20.34 3.26 12.65
C HIS A 178 -19.94 4.28 11.58
N TRP A 179 -18.80 4.11 10.91
CA TRP A 179 -18.37 5.09 9.90
C TRP A 179 -19.33 5.12 8.72
N THR A 180 -19.73 6.35 8.36
CA THR A 180 -20.49 6.64 7.15
C THR A 180 -19.64 6.33 5.91
N PHE A 181 -20.31 6.22 4.76
CA PHE A 181 -19.62 6.02 3.49
C PHE A 181 -18.65 7.15 3.17
N ALA A 182 -19.01 8.40 3.47
CA ALA A 182 -18.16 9.56 3.20
C ALA A 182 -16.77 9.41 3.85
N ARG A 183 -16.70 9.00 5.12
CA ARG A 183 -15.41 8.75 5.81
C ARG A 183 -14.62 7.59 5.20
N ARG A 184 -15.32 6.54 4.77
CA ARG A 184 -14.70 5.39 4.09
C ARG A 184 -14.10 5.80 2.75
N ALA A 185 -14.80 6.64 1.99
CA ALA A 185 -14.27 7.21 0.74
C ALA A 185 -13.02 8.06 0.98
N ALA A 186 -13.01 8.95 1.98
CA ALA A 186 -11.81 9.70 2.35
C ALA A 186 -10.64 8.80 2.80
N LEU A 187 -10.92 7.69 3.49
CA LEU A 187 -9.89 6.71 3.83
C LEU A 187 -9.32 6.03 2.57
N VAL A 188 -10.17 5.67 1.61
CA VAL A 188 -9.72 5.08 0.33
C VAL A 188 -8.82 6.06 -0.43
N ASP A 189 -9.23 7.33 -0.54
CA ASP A 189 -8.41 8.40 -1.12
C ASP A 189 -7.03 8.47 -0.43
N ALA A 190 -7.01 8.48 0.91
CA ALA A 190 -5.77 8.54 1.69
C ALA A 190 -4.86 7.32 1.45
N VAL A 191 -5.41 6.11 1.42
CA VAL A 191 -4.64 4.89 1.15
C VAL A 191 -4.10 4.89 -0.27
N GLN A 192 -4.88 5.34 -1.25
CA GLN A 192 -4.44 5.46 -2.64
C GLN A 192 -3.30 6.47 -2.81
N LEU A 193 -3.30 7.58 -2.07
CA LEU A 193 -2.19 8.55 -2.05
C LEU A 193 -0.85 7.92 -1.61
N SER A 194 -0.89 6.85 -0.81
CA SER A 194 0.32 6.10 -0.41
C SER A 194 0.88 5.17 -1.50
N GLY A 195 0.15 5.01 -2.62
CA GLY A 195 0.48 4.05 -3.67
C GLY A 195 0.05 2.61 -3.34
N LEU A 196 -0.96 2.44 -2.47
CA LEU A 196 -1.64 1.18 -2.20
C LEU A 196 -3.03 1.18 -2.85
N GLN A 197 -3.46 0.03 -3.34
CA GLN A 197 -4.82 -0.25 -3.79
C GLN A 197 -5.62 -0.89 -2.67
N VAL A 198 -6.82 -0.37 -2.43
CA VAL A 198 -7.74 -0.92 -1.43
C VAL A 198 -8.56 -2.01 -2.09
N LEU A 199 -8.24 -3.28 -1.81
CA LEU A 199 -9.01 -4.43 -2.28
C LEU A 199 -10.40 -4.45 -1.63
N ASN A 200 -10.45 -4.16 -0.34
CA ASN A 200 -11.69 -4.04 0.41
C ASN A 200 -11.47 -3.30 1.74
N LEU A 201 -12.57 -2.83 2.33
CA LEU A 201 -12.62 -2.37 3.72
C LEU A 201 -13.33 -3.42 4.57
N ILE A 202 -12.90 -3.59 5.82
CA ILE A 202 -13.52 -4.54 6.75
C ILE A 202 -13.72 -3.88 8.11
N SER A 203 -14.81 -4.17 8.81
CA SER A 203 -14.98 -3.60 10.16
C SER A 203 -13.96 -4.20 11.12
N GLU A 204 -13.46 -3.42 12.09
CA GLU A 204 -12.43 -3.85 13.06
C GLU A 204 -12.78 -5.21 13.72
N ASN A 205 -13.97 -5.32 14.33
CA ASN A 205 -14.42 -6.57 14.95
C ASN A 205 -14.73 -7.68 13.94
N SER A 206 -15.22 -7.36 12.75
CA SER A 206 -15.46 -8.34 11.68
C SER A 206 -14.17 -8.99 11.21
N ALA A 207 -13.07 -8.22 11.17
CA ALA A 207 -11.74 -8.76 10.85
C ALA A 207 -11.27 -9.73 11.94
N ALA A 208 -11.36 -9.35 13.22
CA ALA A 208 -11.04 -10.25 14.32
C ALA A 208 -11.91 -11.52 14.30
N ALA A 209 -13.22 -11.38 14.01
CA ALA A 209 -14.13 -12.50 13.89
C ALA A 209 -13.80 -13.44 12.73
N LEU A 210 -13.41 -12.89 11.58
CA LEU A 210 -12.95 -13.68 10.44
C LEU A 210 -11.69 -14.47 10.81
N TYR A 211 -10.73 -13.83 11.48
CA TYR A 211 -9.51 -14.49 11.96
C TYR A 211 -9.83 -15.60 12.98
N PHE A 212 -10.76 -15.34 13.90
CA PHE A 212 -11.22 -16.32 14.90
C PHE A 212 -11.85 -17.54 14.25
N GLY A 213 -12.54 -17.35 13.11
CA GLY A 213 -13.17 -18.42 12.36
C GLY A 213 -12.19 -19.42 11.75
N ILE A 214 -10.91 -19.07 11.55
CA ILE A 214 -9.90 -19.93 10.91
C ILE A 214 -9.65 -21.20 11.72
N ASP A 215 -9.63 -21.09 13.05
CA ASP A 215 -9.36 -22.21 13.96
C ASP A 215 -10.63 -22.97 14.36
N ARG A 216 -11.83 -22.44 14.06
CA ARG A 216 -13.12 -23.01 14.45
C ARG A 216 -13.91 -23.67 13.31
N VAL A 217 -13.27 -23.87 12.16
CA VAL A 217 -13.89 -24.46 10.96
C VAL A 217 -14.40 -25.89 11.17
N GLU A 218 -13.97 -26.58 12.22
CA GLU A 218 -14.32 -27.99 12.46
C GLU A 218 -15.49 -28.18 13.45
N SER A 219 -16.07 -27.09 13.98
CA SER A 219 -17.29 -27.17 14.78
C SER A 219 -18.51 -27.35 13.89
N ASP A 220 -19.25 -28.46 14.09
CA ASP A 220 -20.56 -28.68 13.48
C ASP A 220 -21.68 -27.92 14.20
N GLN A 221 -21.40 -27.37 15.38
CA GLN A 221 -22.35 -26.59 16.15
C GLN A 221 -22.30 -25.12 15.77
N GLN A 222 -23.49 -24.55 15.54
CA GLN A 222 -23.71 -23.12 15.45
C GLN A 222 -23.25 -22.44 16.74
N GLN A 223 -22.42 -21.40 16.63
CA GLN A 223 -21.93 -20.64 17.77
C GLN A 223 -22.25 -19.16 17.60
N LEU A 224 -22.66 -18.53 18.70
CA LEU A 224 -22.92 -17.10 18.76
C LEU A 224 -21.88 -16.46 19.67
N ILE A 225 -21.03 -15.61 19.09
CA ILE A 225 -19.88 -15.03 19.79
C ILE A 225 -20.00 -13.51 19.76
N LEU A 226 -19.79 -12.89 20.91
CA LEU A 226 -19.76 -11.44 21.01
C LEU A 226 -18.30 -10.95 21.04
N PHE A 227 -17.91 -10.14 20.06
CA PHE A 227 -16.62 -9.46 20.06
C PHE A 227 -16.78 -8.09 20.73
N TYR A 228 -16.06 -7.86 21.82
CA TYR A 228 -16.10 -6.63 22.60
C TYR A 228 -14.76 -5.90 22.52
N ASN A 229 -14.72 -4.76 21.83
CA ASN A 229 -13.50 -4.00 21.58
C ASN A 229 -13.55 -2.65 22.27
N LEU A 230 -12.71 -2.48 23.30
CA LEU A 230 -12.51 -1.20 23.97
C LEU A 230 -11.14 -0.65 23.57
N GLY A 231 -11.12 0.10 22.46
CA GLY A 231 -9.93 0.72 21.89
C GLY A 231 -9.53 2.01 22.60
N ALA A 232 -8.71 2.82 21.94
CA ALA A 232 -8.29 4.12 22.49
C ALA A 232 -9.42 5.16 22.49
N ASN A 233 -10.15 5.28 21.37
CA ASN A 233 -11.19 6.31 21.21
C ASN A 233 -12.63 5.76 21.14
N ASN A 234 -12.80 4.47 20.80
CA ASN A 234 -14.10 3.87 20.54
C ASN A 234 -14.31 2.61 21.37
N LEU A 235 -15.53 2.46 21.86
CA LEU A 235 -16.07 1.23 22.44
C LEU A 235 -16.99 0.57 21.42
N GLN A 236 -16.82 -0.72 21.14
CA GLN A 236 -17.56 -1.44 20.11
C GLN A 236 -17.98 -2.83 20.60
N ALA A 237 -19.18 -3.26 20.21
CA ALA A 237 -19.61 -4.65 20.32
C ALA A 237 -20.13 -5.14 18.98
N SER A 238 -19.85 -6.41 18.68
CA SER A 238 -20.28 -7.09 17.46
C SER A 238 -20.77 -8.49 17.81
N LEU A 239 -22.02 -8.79 17.49
CA LEU A 239 -22.59 -10.12 17.68
C LEU A 239 -22.45 -10.91 16.38
N VAL A 240 -21.71 -12.01 16.42
CA VAL A 240 -21.31 -12.77 15.25
C VAL A 240 -21.76 -14.22 15.38
N GLN A 241 -22.38 -14.72 14.32
CA GLN A 241 -22.82 -16.09 14.21
C GLN A 241 -21.86 -16.88 13.32
N TYR A 242 -21.44 -18.05 13.80
CA TYR A 242 -20.61 -19.01 13.08
C TYR A 242 -21.48 -20.22 12.71
N ASP A 243 -21.57 -20.50 11.41
CA ASP A 243 -22.35 -21.60 10.84
C ASP A 243 -21.53 -22.40 9.81
N GLN A 244 -22.06 -23.56 9.41
CA GLN A 244 -21.59 -24.33 8.27
C GLN A 244 -22.64 -24.27 7.15
N VAL A 245 -22.25 -23.80 5.97
CA VAL A 245 -23.17 -23.67 4.83
C VAL A 245 -22.82 -24.70 3.76
N PRO A 246 -23.78 -25.51 3.28
CA PRO A 246 -23.55 -26.42 2.17
C PRO A 246 -23.21 -25.64 0.89
N THR A 247 -22.15 -26.04 0.20
CA THR A 247 -21.76 -25.46 -1.10
C THR A 247 -22.26 -26.30 -2.26
N ASN A 248 -22.44 -25.69 -3.43
CA ASN A 248 -22.77 -26.41 -4.66
C ASN A 248 -21.62 -27.29 -5.20
N LYS A 249 -20.45 -27.27 -4.55
CA LYS A 249 -19.28 -28.09 -4.90
C LYS A 249 -19.43 -29.48 -4.26
N LYS A 250 -19.58 -30.52 -5.10
CA LYS A 250 -19.60 -31.92 -4.64
C LYS A 250 -18.18 -32.43 -4.42
N THR A 251 -17.95 -33.19 -3.36
CA THR A 251 -16.71 -33.98 -3.18
C THR A 251 -17.13 -35.43 -2.93
N GLY A 252 -17.10 -36.26 -3.98
CA GLY A 252 -17.72 -37.59 -3.93
C GLY A 252 -19.24 -37.53 -3.79
N ASN A 253 -19.80 -38.28 -2.83
CA ASN A 253 -21.24 -38.37 -2.57
C ASN A 253 -21.77 -37.34 -1.56
N SER A 254 -20.92 -36.50 -0.96
CA SER A 254 -21.31 -35.48 0.03
C SER A 254 -21.14 -34.05 -0.51
N THR A 255 -22.07 -33.18 -0.15
CA THR A 255 -22.01 -31.74 -0.36
C THR A 255 -20.94 -31.15 0.57
N LYS A 256 -19.95 -30.44 0.03
CA LYS A 256 -18.91 -29.80 0.87
C LYS A 256 -19.53 -28.61 1.60
N SER A 257 -19.47 -28.56 2.93
CA SER A 257 -19.80 -27.35 3.69
C SER A 257 -18.58 -26.42 3.76
N VAL A 258 -18.85 -25.12 3.89
CA VAL A 258 -17.84 -24.10 4.21
C VAL A 258 -18.33 -23.30 5.42
N PRO A 259 -17.42 -22.89 6.31
CA PRO A 259 -17.76 -21.96 7.39
C PRO A 259 -18.30 -20.65 6.85
N GLN A 260 -19.32 -20.14 7.52
CA GLN A 260 -19.82 -18.80 7.34
C GLN A 260 -19.73 -18.04 8.66
N VAL A 261 -19.16 -16.84 8.58
CA VAL A 261 -19.12 -15.85 9.65
C VAL A 261 -20.13 -14.77 9.28
N THR A 262 -21.22 -14.66 10.03
CA THR A 262 -22.27 -13.66 9.79
C THR A 262 -22.30 -12.65 10.93
N VAL A 263 -22.11 -11.37 10.61
CA VAL A 263 -22.22 -10.29 11.58
C VAL A 263 -23.69 -9.89 11.70
N LEU A 264 -24.33 -10.23 12.82
CA LEU A 264 -25.76 -10.01 13.02
C LEU A 264 -26.06 -8.55 13.40
N ALA A 265 -25.26 -7.97 14.29
CA ALA A 265 -25.44 -6.62 14.77
C ALA A 265 -24.14 -6.05 15.30
N ASP A 266 -23.90 -4.77 15.03
CA ASP A 266 -22.81 -3.98 15.60
C ASP A 266 -23.36 -2.74 16.26
N TYR A 267 -22.70 -2.31 17.33
CA TYR A 267 -22.91 -0.99 17.89
C TYR A 267 -21.59 -0.45 18.43
N SER A 268 -21.41 0.86 18.32
CA SER A 268 -20.21 1.51 18.84
C SER A 268 -20.51 2.88 19.39
N ILE A 269 -19.82 3.20 20.48
CA ILE A 269 -19.89 4.49 21.13
C ILE A 269 -18.54 5.18 20.91
N PRO A 270 -18.51 6.28 20.15
CA PRO A 270 -17.30 7.09 20.05
C PRO A 270 -17.04 7.79 21.38
N SER A 271 -15.81 8.23 21.59
CA SER A 271 -15.40 8.96 22.78
C SER A 271 -15.44 8.17 24.10
N VAL A 272 -15.42 6.85 24.03
CA VAL A 272 -15.30 5.94 25.19
C VAL A 272 -14.17 4.97 24.90
N GLY A 273 -13.06 5.09 25.64
CA GLY A 273 -11.87 4.29 25.39
C GLY A 273 -10.67 4.65 26.25
N GLY A 274 -9.57 3.95 26.00
CA GLY A 274 -8.33 4.07 26.76
C GLY A 274 -7.75 5.49 26.83
N TYR A 275 -7.93 6.31 25.80
CA TYR A 275 -7.47 7.70 25.79
C TYR A 275 -8.21 8.55 26.82
N TYR A 276 -9.53 8.35 26.99
CA TYR A 276 -10.32 9.08 27.98
C TYR A 276 -9.98 8.65 29.40
N PHE A 277 -9.55 7.40 29.58
CA PHE A 277 -8.98 6.96 30.85
C PHE A 277 -7.67 7.69 31.15
N ASP A 278 -6.79 7.84 30.15
CA ASP A 278 -5.52 8.56 30.30
C ASP A 278 -5.76 10.06 30.59
N LYS A 279 -6.73 10.66 29.89
CA LYS A 279 -7.17 12.05 30.11
C LYS A 279 -7.72 12.26 31.52
N ALA A 280 -8.54 11.35 32.03
CA ALA A 280 -9.06 11.44 33.40
C ALA A 280 -7.95 11.38 34.47
N ILE A 281 -6.91 10.56 34.27
CA ILE A 281 -5.73 10.55 35.15
C ILE A 281 -4.96 11.88 35.04
N ALA A 282 -4.80 12.41 33.84
CA ALA A 282 -4.11 13.68 33.61
C ALA A 282 -4.86 14.85 34.28
N GLU A 283 -6.19 14.91 34.13
CA GLU A 283 -7.04 15.92 34.74
C GLU A 283 -7.03 15.83 36.26
N PHE A 284 -7.05 14.62 36.83
CA PHE A 284 -6.89 14.41 38.28
C PHE A 284 -5.59 15.02 38.81
N PHE A 285 -4.47 14.82 38.13
CA PHE A 285 -3.21 15.42 38.54
C PHE A 285 -3.14 16.93 38.25
N ALA A 286 -3.76 17.41 37.17
CA ALA A 286 -3.89 18.84 36.91
C ALA A 286 -4.66 19.53 38.05
N ASP A 287 -5.77 18.94 38.51
CA ASP A 287 -6.56 19.45 39.64
C ASP A 287 -5.76 19.44 40.94
N GLN A 288 -4.97 18.37 41.19
CA GLN A 288 -4.07 18.35 42.34
C GLN A 288 -3.01 19.46 42.27
N ILE A 289 -2.42 19.69 41.10
CA ILE A 289 -1.45 20.77 40.93
C ILE A 289 -2.11 22.13 41.19
N ASP A 290 -3.26 22.39 40.59
CA ASP A 290 -3.98 23.65 40.76
C ASP A 290 -4.45 23.88 42.20
N SER A 291 -4.69 22.82 42.97
CA SER A 291 -5.03 22.91 44.39
C SER A 291 -3.86 23.31 45.31
N LYS A 292 -2.60 23.29 44.81
CA LYS A 292 -1.43 23.62 45.64
C LYS A 292 -1.42 25.11 46.02
N PRO A 293 -1.01 25.48 47.25
CA PRO A 293 -0.98 26.88 47.70
C PRO A 293 -0.22 27.82 46.76
N GLU A 294 0.91 27.38 46.20
CA GLU A 294 1.75 28.13 45.26
C GLU A 294 1.12 28.35 43.86
N ARG A 295 -0.02 27.70 43.59
CA ARG A 295 -0.81 27.81 42.36
C ARG A 295 -2.07 28.64 42.53
N LYS A 296 -2.39 29.07 43.75
CA LYS A 296 -3.58 29.91 44.02
C LYS A 296 -3.55 31.21 43.20
N GLY A 297 -4.63 31.46 42.46
CA GLY A 297 -4.78 32.65 41.60
C GLY A 297 -4.08 32.59 40.24
N LYS A 298 -3.42 31.47 39.90
CA LYS A 298 -2.85 31.24 38.56
C LYS A 298 -3.87 30.57 37.63
N LYS A 299 -3.70 30.74 36.32
CA LYS A 299 -4.49 30.02 35.29
C LYS A 299 -4.32 28.51 35.47
N SER A 300 -5.38 27.75 35.26
CA SER A 300 -5.37 26.29 35.46
C SER A 300 -4.31 25.61 34.59
N ILE A 301 -3.71 24.52 35.09
CA ILE A 301 -2.84 23.67 34.26
C ILE A 301 -3.62 23.11 33.06
N LYS A 302 -4.94 22.91 33.19
CA LYS A 302 -5.81 22.44 32.10
C LYS A 302 -5.82 23.38 30.89
N GLU A 303 -5.59 24.67 31.10
CA GLU A 303 -5.47 25.66 30.03
C GLU A 303 -4.09 25.64 29.34
N ASN A 304 -3.09 25.02 29.98
CA ASN A 304 -1.76 24.88 29.40
C ASN A 304 -1.67 23.60 28.57
N LYS A 305 -1.90 23.73 27.26
CA LYS A 305 -1.89 22.61 26.28
C LYS A 305 -0.62 21.76 26.39
N LYS A 306 0.56 22.38 26.51
CA LYS A 306 1.84 21.68 26.61
C LYS A 306 1.95 20.86 27.90
N ALA A 307 1.54 21.43 29.03
CA ALA A 307 1.54 20.73 30.31
C ALA A 307 0.53 19.56 30.30
N MET A 308 -0.69 19.79 29.78
CA MET A 308 -1.68 18.71 29.65
C MET A 308 -1.21 17.58 28.74
N ARG A 309 -0.49 17.86 27.65
CA ARG A 309 0.10 16.80 26.80
C ARG A 309 1.14 15.98 27.53
N LYS A 310 2.05 16.63 28.26
CA LYS A 310 3.00 15.93 29.12
C LYS A 310 2.29 15.05 30.15
N LEU A 311 1.19 15.52 30.73
CA LEU A 311 0.41 14.74 31.67
C LEU A 311 -0.23 13.52 31.00
N ILE A 312 -0.95 13.71 29.89
CA ILE A 312 -1.61 12.61 29.17
C ILE A 312 -0.60 11.53 28.74
N MET A 313 0.58 11.92 28.24
CA MET A 313 1.61 10.96 27.83
C MET A 313 2.10 10.06 29.00
N GLU A 314 2.25 10.62 30.20
CA GLU A 314 2.66 9.85 31.37
C GLU A 314 1.49 9.05 31.98
N SER A 315 0.25 9.53 31.80
CA SER A 315 -0.95 8.80 32.20
C SER A 315 -1.10 7.44 31.51
N VAL A 316 -0.60 7.28 30.27
CA VAL A 316 -0.63 5.97 29.56
C VAL A 316 0.08 4.90 30.38
N LYS A 317 1.34 5.15 30.77
CA LYS A 317 2.12 4.22 31.60
C LYS A 317 1.49 4.03 32.97
N THR A 318 0.95 5.10 33.54
CA THR A 318 0.29 5.07 34.86
C THR A 318 -0.93 4.14 34.84
N LYS A 319 -1.77 4.23 33.80
CA LYS A 319 -2.92 3.35 33.58
C LYS A 319 -2.49 1.88 33.43
N GLU A 320 -1.42 1.62 32.69
CA GLU A 320 -0.88 0.27 32.54
C GLU A 320 -0.41 -0.30 33.88
N VAL A 321 0.33 0.50 34.68
CA VAL A 321 0.74 0.11 36.04
C VAL A 321 -0.47 -0.14 36.93
N LEU A 322 -1.51 0.69 36.87
CA LEU A 322 -2.75 0.53 37.64
C LEU A 322 -3.57 -0.71 37.24
N SER A 323 -3.39 -1.21 36.02
CA SER A 323 -4.05 -2.44 35.58
C SER A 323 -3.51 -3.68 36.31
N SER A 324 -2.23 -3.66 36.68
CA SER A 324 -1.59 -4.73 37.47
C SER A 324 -1.54 -4.42 38.97
N ASN A 325 -1.32 -3.16 39.35
CA ASN A 325 -1.07 -2.73 40.73
C ASN A 325 -2.22 -1.88 41.31
N LYS A 326 -2.33 -1.83 42.64
CA LYS A 326 -3.37 -1.04 43.33
C LYS A 326 -3.05 0.46 43.40
N MET A 327 -1.81 0.84 43.14
CA MET A 327 -1.32 2.21 43.17
C MET A 327 -0.20 2.37 42.14
N ALA A 328 -0.09 3.57 41.58
CA ALA A 328 0.99 3.94 40.67
C ALA A 328 1.63 5.26 41.13
N PHE A 329 2.95 5.29 41.09
CA PHE A 329 3.72 6.53 41.20
C PHE A 329 3.70 7.25 39.86
N TYR A 330 3.56 8.57 39.92
CA TYR A 330 3.46 9.44 38.77
C TYR A 330 4.52 10.51 38.85
N SER A 331 5.29 10.72 37.78
CA SER A 331 6.35 11.73 37.74
C SER A 331 6.46 12.38 36.37
N SER A 332 6.45 13.71 36.34
CA SER A 332 6.62 14.50 35.12
C SER A 332 7.66 15.60 35.34
N ILE A 333 8.73 15.59 34.53
CA ILE A 333 9.86 16.51 34.64
C ILE A 333 9.60 17.77 33.79
N GLY A 334 9.90 18.94 34.36
CA GLY A 334 9.74 20.26 33.76
C GLY A 334 8.33 20.48 33.24
N LEU A 335 7.32 20.10 34.02
CA LEU A 335 5.92 20.05 33.61
C LEU A 335 5.39 21.45 33.24
N TYR A 336 5.60 22.43 34.12
CA TYR A 336 5.20 23.83 33.92
C TYR A 336 6.20 24.74 34.64
N ASP A 337 6.53 25.90 34.06
CA ASP A 337 7.48 26.89 34.62
C ASP A 337 8.82 26.28 35.11
N GLY A 338 9.30 25.22 34.45
CA GLY A 338 10.52 24.50 34.84
C GLY A 338 10.37 23.62 36.09
N GLN A 339 9.17 23.50 36.66
CA GLN A 339 8.90 22.71 37.86
C GLN A 339 8.58 21.26 37.53
N ASP A 340 9.15 20.35 38.31
CA ASP A 340 8.81 18.93 38.29
C ASP A 340 7.54 18.67 39.09
N PHE A 341 6.79 17.64 38.69
CA PHE A 341 5.65 17.15 39.43
C PHE A 341 5.82 15.68 39.77
N GLN A 342 5.52 15.33 41.02
CA GLN A 342 5.43 13.96 41.49
C GLN A 342 4.15 13.77 42.29
N GLY A 343 3.54 12.60 42.16
CA GLY A 343 2.29 12.26 42.84
C GLY A 343 2.04 10.76 42.83
N ASN A 344 0.99 10.34 43.51
CA ASN A 344 0.50 8.97 43.48
C ASN A 344 -0.99 8.96 43.16
N ILE A 345 -1.43 7.93 42.46
CA ILE A 345 -2.84 7.64 42.25
C ILE A 345 -3.12 6.18 42.59
N THR A 346 -4.20 5.94 43.32
CA THR A 346 -4.69 4.58 43.59
C THR A 346 -5.66 4.14 42.50
N ARG A 347 -5.74 2.82 42.26
CA ARG A 347 -6.71 2.25 41.31
C ARG A 347 -8.15 2.68 41.64
N LYS A 348 -8.49 2.74 42.92
CA LYS A 348 -9.82 3.19 43.38
C LYS A 348 -10.11 4.65 42.99
N GLN A 349 -9.13 5.55 43.12
CA GLN A 349 -9.27 6.94 42.69
C GLN A 349 -9.43 7.03 41.17
N PHE A 350 -8.59 6.30 40.42
CA PHE A 350 -8.72 6.22 38.97
C PHE A 350 -10.11 5.74 38.54
N GLU A 351 -10.58 4.60 39.08
CA GLU A 351 -11.91 4.05 38.79
C GLU A 351 -13.04 5.05 39.08
N HIS A 352 -12.90 5.85 40.14
CA HIS A 352 -13.85 6.93 40.46
C HIS A 352 -13.83 8.05 39.40
N GLN A 353 -12.65 8.46 38.92
CA GLN A 353 -12.55 9.52 37.89
C GLN A 353 -13.22 9.12 36.57
N ILE A 354 -13.22 7.83 36.24
CA ILE A 354 -13.79 7.31 34.99
C ILE A 354 -15.21 6.74 35.12
N GLN A 355 -15.90 6.94 36.25
CA GLN A 355 -17.20 6.30 36.51
C GLN A 355 -18.23 6.57 35.40
N HIS A 356 -18.31 7.80 34.90
CA HIS A 356 -19.20 8.19 33.80
C HIS A 356 -18.94 7.43 32.47
N LEU A 357 -17.70 6.95 32.25
CA LEU A 357 -17.35 6.11 31.11
C LEU A 357 -17.69 4.63 31.41
N LEU A 358 -17.49 4.21 32.65
CA LEU A 358 -17.81 2.85 33.10
C LEU A 358 -19.31 2.55 32.99
N ASP A 359 -20.16 3.55 33.23
CA ASP A 359 -21.62 3.43 33.14
C ASP A 359 -22.12 3.16 31.70
N GLN A 360 -21.27 3.41 30.69
CA GLN A 360 -21.61 3.21 29.27
C GLN A 360 -21.19 1.83 28.73
N LEU A 361 -20.41 1.06 29.48
CA LEU A 361 -19.74 -0.15 28.97
C LEU A 361 -20.69 -1.25 28.47
N THR A 362 -21.91 -1.31 28.99
CA THR A 362 -22.92 -2.33 28.63
C THR A 362 -23.84 -1.90 27.49
N ILE A 363 -23.87 -0.62 27.14
CA ILE A 363 -24.79 -0.08 26.13
C ILE A 363 -24.61 -0.76 24.76
N PRO A 364 -23.39 -0.92 24.21
CA PRO A 364 -23.22 -1.56 22.91
C PRO A 364 -23.70 -3.02 22.91
N ILE A 365 -23.53 -3.72 24.03
CA ILE A 365 -23.96 -5.12 24.18
C ILE A 365 -25.49 -5.17 24.11
N GLN A 366 -26.17 -4.33 24.87
CA GLN A 366 -27.63 -4.23 24.88
C GLN A 366 -28.18 -3.91 23.48
N LYS A 367 -27.54 -2.97 22.77
CA LYS A 367 -27.93 -2.55 21.42
C LYS A 367 -27.75 -3.67 20.38
N CYS A 368 -26.65 -4.44 20.46
CA CYS A 368 -26.46 -5.61 19.62
C CYS A 368 -27.51 -6.71 19.88
N LEU A 369 -27.82 -6.98 21.15
CA LEU A 369 -28.83 -7.97 21.54
C LEU A 369 -30.23 -7.55 21.08
N GLU A 370 -30.61 -6.29 21.31
CA GLU A 370 -31.87 -5.68 20.85
C GLU A 370 -32.04 -5.86 19.33
N ARG A 371 -31.04 -5.46 18.55
CA ARG A 371 -31.12 -5.47 17.09
C ARG A 371 -31.12 -6.88 16.48
N SER A 372 -30.41 -7.82 17.10
CA SER A 372 -30.35 -9.20 16.65
C SER A 372 -31.51 -10.06 17.13
N GLY A 373 -32.33 -9.55 18.06
CA GLY A 373 -33.39 -10.33 18.72
C GLY A 373 -32.83 -11.49 19.56
N LYS A 374 -31.59 -11.37 20.05
CA LYS A 374 -30.92 -12.37 20.88
C LYS A 374 -30.86 -11.94 22.34
N THR A 375 -30.57 -12.89 23.20
CA THR A 375 -30.40 -12.70 24.65
C THR A 375 -28.97 -13.05 25.07
N VAL A 376 -28.59 -12.64 26.28
CA VAL A 376 -27.27 -13.01 26.85
C VAL A 376 -27.07 -14.52 26.90
N ASN A 377 -28.13 -15.30 27.14
CA ASN A 377 -28.07 -16.75 27.24
C ASN A 377 -27.80 -17.44 25.89
N ASP A 378 -28.03 -16.75 24.77
CA ASP A 378 -27.71 -17.29 23.44
C ASP A 378 -26.21 -17.19 23.14
N ILE A 379 -25.48 -16.32 23.84
CA ILE A 379 -24.05 -16.08 23.61
C ILE A 379 -23.24 -17.25 24.18
N SER A 380 -22.45 -17.87 23.32
CA SER A 380 -21.54 -18.96 23.68
C SER A 380 -20.29 -18.44 24.39
N VAL A 381 -19.65 -17.41 23.83
CA VAL A 381 -18.41 -16.81 24.34
C VAL A 381 -18.39 -15.31 24.04
N VAL A 382 -17.78 -14.53 24.92
CA VAL A 382 -17.42 -13.12 24.69
C VAL A 382 -15.91 -13.03 24.49
N GLU A 383 -15.45 -12.52 23.35
CA GLU A 383 -14.03 -12.26 23.08
C GLU A 383 -13.68 -10.79 23.37
N LEU A 384 -12.75 -10.57 24.29
CA LEU A 384 -12.25 -9.23 24.60
C LEU A 384 -11.14 -8.79 23.66
N LEU A 385 -11.31 -7.61 23.08
CA LEU A 385 -10.36 -6.93 22.20
C LEU A 385 -10.06 -5.52 22.71
N GLY A 386 -8.98 -4.92 22.20
CA GLY A 386 -8.60 -3.55 22.49
C GLY A 386 -7.97 -3.36 23.88
N GLY A 387 -6.99 -2.48 23.97
CA GLY A 387 -6.18 -2.32 25.19
C GLY A 387 -6.94 -1.77 26.40
N GLY A 388 -8.04 -1.03 26.21
CA GLY A 388 -8.85 -0.52 27.31
C GLY A 388 -9.58 -1.61 28.09
N SER A 389 -9.84 -2.77 27.47
CA SER A 389 -10.49 -3.92 28.12
C SER A 389 -9.65 -4.56 29.23
N ARG A 390 -8.34 -4.24 29.28
CA ARG A 390 -7.39 -4.74 30.30
C ARG A 390 -7.56 -4.08 31.67
N VAL A 391 -8.31 -2.98 31.75
CA VAL A 391 -8.61 -2.32 33.03
C VAL A 391 -9.46 -3.25 33.91
N PRO A 392 -9.03 -3.61 35.14
CA PRO A 392 -9.71 -4.61 35.97
C PRO A 392 -11.19 -4.32 36.24
N LYS A 393 -11.56 -3.05 36.40
CA LYS A 393 -12.94 -2.64 36.63
C LYS A 393 -13.83 -2.88 35.42
N VAL A 394 -13.31 -2.71 34.20
CA VAL A 394 -14.02 -3.03 32.94
C VAL A 394 -14.33 -4.52 32.92
N GLN A 395 -13.31 -5.38 33.11
CA GLN A 395 -13.51 -6.83 33.13
C GLN A 395 -14.49 -7.27 34.20
N LYS A 396 -14.47 -6.63 35.38
CA LYS A 396 -15.43 -6.92 36.45
C LYS A 396 -16.86 -6.60 36.01
N ILE A 397 -17.11 -5.40 35.46
CA ILE A 397 -18.44 -5.00 34.98
C ILE A 397 -18.96 -5.98 33.92
N LEU A 398 -18.09 -6.40 33.00
CA LEU A 398 -18.47 -7.37 31.96
C LEU A 398 -18.79 -8.74 32.58
N LYS A 399 -17.96 -9.25 33.51
CA LYS A 399 -18.25 -10.50 34.23
C LYS A 399 -19.57 -10.44 34.98
N ASP A 400 -19.83 -9.34 35.68
CA ASP A 400 -21.08 -9.14 36.41
C ASP A 400 -22.30 -9.08 35.46
N TYR A 401 -22.15 -8.51 34.25
CA TYR A 401 -23.20 -8.43 33.23
C TYR A 401 -23.49 -9.78 32.56
N PHE A 402 -22.45 -10.53 32.20
CA PHE A 402 -22.55 -11.80 31.46
C PHE A 402 -22.79 -13.02 32.35
N GLY A 403 -22.53 -12.92 33.66
CA GLY A 403 -22.76 -13.99 34.62
C GLY A 403 -21.88 -15.20 34.34
N GLN A 404 -22.49 -16.29 33.86
CA GLN A 404 -21.79 -17.56 33.60
C GLN A 404 -21.21 -17.67 32.19
N VAL A 405 -21.54 -16.76 31.27
CA VAL A 405 -20.99 -16.78 29.92
C VAL A 405 -19.48 -16.57 29.98
N GLU A 406 -18.74 -17.41 29.26
CA GLU A 406 -17.29 -17.34 29.21
C GLU A 406 -16.83 -16.01 28.58
N ILE A 407 -15.94 -15.30 29.27
CA ILE A 407 -15.26 -14.12 28.74
C ILE A 407 -13.82 -14.51 28.44
N GLY A 408 -13.56 -14.73 27.15
CA GLY A 408 -12.30 -15.21 26.60
C GLY A 408 -11.37 -14.09 26.16
N THR A 409 -10.09 -14.46 26.11
CA THR A 409 -9.01 -13.73 25.43
C THR A 409 -8.24 -14.73 24.56
N HIS A 410 -8.98 -15.53 23.78
CA HIS A 410 -8.41 -16.68 23.06
C HIS A 410 -7.45 -16.24 21.94
N MET A 411 -7.63 -15.02 21.45
CA MET A 411 -6.79 -14.41 20.44
C MET A 411 -6.08 -13.17 20.97
N ASN A 412 -4.94 -12.85 20.36
CA ASN A 412 -4.24 -11.62 20.68
C ASN A 412 -5.05 -10.41 20.16
N GLY A 413 -5.75 -9.74 21.07
CA GLY A 413 -6.64 -8.61 20.74
C GLY A 413 -5.96 -7.39 20.12
N ASP A 414 -4.62 -7.30 20.15
CA ASP A 414 -3.88 -6.24 19.47
C ASP A 414 -3.54 -6.59 18.00
N GLU A 415 -3.54 -7.88 17.63
CA GLU A 415 -3.08 -8.36 16.32
C GLU A 415 -4.21 -8.98 15.47
N ALA A 416 -5.25 -9.52 16.11
CA ALA A 416 -6.33 -10.28 15.47
C ALA A 416 -7.00 -9.51 14.30
N MET A 417 -7.17 -8.20 14.44
CA MET A 417 -7.79 -7.36 13.41
C MET A 417 -6.90 -7.22 12.17
N ALA A 418 -5.59 -7.02 12.34
CA ALA A 418 -4.65 -6.95 11.21
C ALA A 418 -4.52 -8.32 10.52
N LEU A 419 -4.45 -9.39 11.31
CA LEU A 419 -4.40 -10.77 10.79
C LEU A 419 -5.67 -11.10 9.99
N GLY A 420 -6.84 -10.78 10.53
CA GLY A 420 -8.12 -10.94 9.83
C GLY A 420 -8.24 -10.10 8.57
N ALA A 421 -7.78 -8.85 8.60
CA ALA A 421 -7.71 -7.99 7.41
C ALA A 421 -6.81 -8.61 6.34
N SER A 422 -5.65 -9.16 6.69
CA SER A 422 -4.75 -9.79 5.72
C SER A 422 -5.34 -11.09 5.17
N TYR A 423 -6.08 -11.84 5.98
CA TYR A 423 -6.82 -13.02 5.54
C TYR A 423 -7.89 -12.65 4.52
N HIS A 424 -8.64 -11.59 4.81
CA HIS A 424 -9.59 -11.03 3.87
C HIS A 424 -8.90 -10.61 2.57
N ALA A 425 -7.75 -9.93 2.66
CA ALA A 425 -6.97 -9.50 1.50
C ALA A 425 -6.49 -10.68 0.64
N ALA A 426 -6.02 -11.77 1.25
CA ALA A 426 -5.63 -12.98 0.55
C ALA A 426 -6.80 -13.67 -0.16
N ASN A 427 -8.04 -13.55 0.33
CA ASN A 427 -9.22 -14.05 -0.39
C ASN A 427 -9.52 -13.28 -1.68
N PHE A 428 -9.18 -11.99 -1.74
CA PHE A 428 -9.34 -11.15 -2.94
C PHE A 428 -8.16 -11.29 -3.92
N SER A 429 -6.99 -11.71 -3.45
CA SER A 429 -5.81 -11.89 -4.29
C SER A 429 -5.85 -13.20 -5.06
N GLY A 430 -5.71 -13.14 -6.39
CA GLY A 430 -5.54 -14.34 -7.23
C GLY A 430 -4.20 -15.06 -7.02
N SER A 431 -3.25 -14.44 -6.32
CA SER A 431 -1.90 -14.98 -6.08
C SER A 431 -1.81 -15.87 -4.85
N PHE A 432 -2.75 -15.75 -3.92
CA PHE A 432 -2.78 -16.53 -2.68
C PHE A 432 -4.00 -17.45 -2.65
N ARG A 433 -3.86 -18.60 -2.00
CA ARG A 433 -4.97 -19.51 -1.71
C ARG A 433 -5.03 -19.74 -0.22
N VAL A 434 -6.09 -19.26 0.40
CA VAL A 434 -6.40 -19.50 1.81
C VAL A 434 -7.62 -20.40 1.92
N ARG A 435 -7.94 -20.84 3.15
CA ARG A 435 -9.14 -21.66 3.39
C ARG A 435 -10.38 -20.84 3.06
N GLU A 436 -11.36 -21.44 2.38
CA GLU A 436 -12.59 -20.72 2.04
C GLU A 436 -13.43 -20.54 3.33
N ILE A 437 -13.61 -19.30 3.76
CA ILE A 437 -14.51 -18.88 4.86
C ILE A 437 -15.36 -17.74 4.31
N LEU A 438 -16.68 -17.90 4.35
CA LEU A 438 -17.61 -16.89 3.86
C LEU A 438 -17.84 -15.84 4.94
N LEU A 439 -17.56 -14.57 4.63
CA LEU A 439 -17.95 -13.44 5.48
C LEU A 439 -19.26 -12.84 4.96
N ASN A 440 -20.26 -12.74 5.84
CA ASN A 440 -21.49 -12.01 5.60
C ASN A 440 -21.54 -10.80 6.53
N ASP A 441 -21.15 -9.65 5.98
CA ASP A 441 -21.12 -8.36 6.66
C ASP A 441 -21.62 -7.25 5.72
N GLY A 442 -22.00 -6.12 6.31
CA GLY A 442 -22.57 -4.96 5.65
C GLY A 442 -22.50 -3.70 6.50
N PHE A 443 -22.99 -2.58 5.95
CA PHE A 443 -23.10 -1.33 6.70
C PHE A 443 -24.06 -1.43 7.91
N ASN A 444 -23.82 -0.61 8.93
CA ASN A 444 -24.64 -0.58 10.15
C ASN A 444 -25.91 0.31 10.06
N TYR A 445 -26.18 0.83 8.87
CA TYR A 445 -27.30 1.71 8.55
C TYR A 445 -28.12 1.13 7.39
N GLN A 446 -29.38 1.51 7.36
CA GLN A 446 -30.32 1.14 6.29
C GLN A 446 -30.19 2.13 5.13
N VAL A 447 -30.48 1.69 3.90
CA VAL A 447 -30.64 2.57 2.75
C VAL A 447 -32.09 2.62 2.33
N ARG A 448 -32.66 3.82 2.33
CA ARG A 448 -33.98 4.12 1.78
C ARG A 448 -33.81 4.74 0.40
N ALA A 449 -34.64 4.30 -0.54
CA ALA A 449 -34.77 4.94 -1.84
C ALA A 449 -36.12 5.65 -1.92
N GLU A 450 -36.12 6.81 -2.56
CA GLU A 450 -37.30 7.57 -2.94
C GLU A 450 -37.23 7.81 -4.45
N ILE A 451 -38.28 7.42 -5.16
CA ILE A 451 -38.37 7.54 -6.61
C ILE A 451 -39.52 8.50 -6.90
N SER A 452 -39.27 9.55 -7.67
CA SER A 452 -40.27 10.54 -8.09
C SER A 452 -40.14 10.91 -9.57
N ASN A 453 -41.12 11.60 -10.13
CA ASN A 453 -40.94 12.28 -11.42
C ASN A 453 -39.78 13.29 -11.33
N LEU A 454 -39.07 13.49 -12.45
CA LEU A 454 -38.02 14.51 -12.56
C LEU A 454 -38.60 15.90 -12.84
N ASP A 455 -39.72 15.99 -13.55
CA ASP A 455 -40.40 17.25 -13.84
C ASP A 455 -41.16 17.75 -12.60
N GLU A 456 -40.71 18.86 -12.03
CA GLU A 456 -41.30 19.48 -10.84
C GLU A 456 -42.69 20.09 -11.11
N ASN A 457 -43.09 20.22 -12.37
CA ASN A 457 -44.44 20.67 -12.73
C ASN A 457 -45.51 19.59 -12.50
N ILE A 458 -45.11 18.31 -12.42
CA ILE A 458 -46.01 17.19 -12.13
C ILE A 458 -46.22 17.11 -10.61
N LYS A 459 -47.44 17.42 -10.17
CA LYS A 459 -47.79 17.52 -8.74
C LYS A 459 -48.72 16.41 -8.29
N GLU A 460 -48.77 16.20 -6.99
CA GLU A 460 -49.69 15.26 -6.36
C GLU A 460 -51.14 15.58 -6.77
N GLY A 461 -51.79 14.62 -7.46
CA GLY A 461 -53.11 14.79 -8.07
C GLY A 461 -53.12 14.71 -9.60
N ASP A 462 -51.98 14.90 -10.25
CA ASP A 462 -51.84 14.71 -11.71
C ASP A 462 -51.84 13.22 -12.08
N ALA A 463 -52.40 12.88 -13.24
CA ALA A 463 -52.46 11.49 -13.72
C ALA A 463 -51.06 10.86 -13.94
N GLN A 464 -50.03 11.69 -14.09
CA GLN A 464 -48.64 11.31 -14.37
C GLN A 464 -47.77 11.32 -13.10
N TYR A 465 -48.33 11.75 -11.96
CA TYR A 465 -47.60 11.84 -10.70
C TYR A 465 -47.25 10.46 -10.14
N TYR A 466 -45.99 10.30 -9.78
CA TYR A 466 -45.42 9.10 -9.20
C TYR A 466 -44.43 9.51 -8.11
N GLN A 467 -44.68 9.04 -6.88
CA GLN A 467 -43.71 9.07 -5.81
C GLN A 467 -43.79 7.77 -5.02
N LYS A 468 -42.65 7.14 -4.75
CA LYS A 468 -42.58 5.91 -3.96
C LYS A 468 -41.30 5.84 -3.14
N SER A 469 -41.46 5.61 -1.84
CA SER A 469 -40.37 5.41 -0.90
C SER A 469 -40.36 3.98 -0.35
N PHE A 470 -39.19 3.37 -0.23
CA PHE A 470 -39.04 2.02 0.32
C PHE A 470 -37.61 1.76 0.79
N THR A 471 -37.44 0.77 1.67
CA THR A 471 -36.12 0.25 2.04
C THR A 471 -35.48 -0.44 0.85
N LEU A 472 -34.40 0.15 0.33
CA LEU A 472 -33.58 -0.47 -0.70
C LEU A 472 -32.71 -1.56 -0.07
N PHE A 473 -31.84 -1.22 0.88
CA PHE A 473 -31.01 -2.20 1.58
C PHE A 473 -31.27 -2.12 3.09
N PRO A 474 -31.61 -3.23 3.76
CA PRO A 474 -31.66 -3.27 5.21
C PRO A 474 -30.24 -3.12 5.82
N TYR A 475 -30.19 -2.89 7.12
CA TYR A 475 -28.93 -2.95 7.85
C TYR A 475 -28.28 -4.33 7.71
N LYS A 476 -26.95 -4.37 7.74
CA LYS A 476 -26.18 -5.61 7.56
C LYS A 476 -26.52 -6.38 6.29
N GLN A 477 -27.04 -5.70 5.27
CA GLN A 477 -27.12 -6.27 3.93
C GLN A 477 -25.71 -6.62 3.46
N ARG A 478 -25.53 -7.88 3.03
CA ARG A 478 -24.25 -8.41 2.56
C ARG A 478 -23.64 -7.54 1.46
N PHE A 479 -22.36 -7.18 1.59
CA PHE A 479 -21.60 -6.57 0.50
C PHE A 479 -21.60 -7.45 -0.77
N GLY A 480 -21.74 -6.83 -1.94
CA GLY A 480 -21.94 -7.48 -3.24
C GLY A 480 -23.40 -7.87 -3.54
N SER A 481 -24.35 -7.52 -2.68
CA SER A 481 -25.78 -7.76 -2.96
C SER A 481 -26.29 -6.84 -4.05
N LYS A 482 -27.15 -7.38 -4.92
CA LYS A 482 -27.86 -6.61 -5.96
C LYS A 482 -29.34 -6.59 -5.68
N LYS A 483 -30.00 -5.46 -5.90
CA LYS A 483 -31.46 -5.34 -5.80
C LYS A 483 -32.02 -4.63 -7.01
N THR A 484 -32.94 -5.31 -7.68
CA THR A 484 -33.65 -4.76 -8.83
C THR A 484 -35.00 -4.21 -8.40
N VAL A 485 -35.29 -2.97 -8.80
CA VAL A 485 -36.58 -2.30 -8.59
C VAL A 485 -37.17 -1.97 -9.96
N SER A 486 -38.40 -2.42 -10.21
CA SER A 486 -39.07 -2.15 -11.49
C SER A 486 -40.43 -1.50 -11.29
N PHE A 487 -40.77 -0.54 -12.15
CA PHE A 487 -42.03 0.19 -12.14
C PHE A 487 -42.42 0.62 -13.56
N GLN A 488 -43.71 0.83 -13.79
CA GLN A 488 -44.23 1.28 -15.08
C GLN A 488 -44.19 2.79 -15.13
N THR A 489 -43.42 3.34 -16.06
CA THR A 489 -43.38 4.77 -16.35
C THR A 489 -42.83 4.98 -17.76
N GLN A 490 -43.18 6.11 -18.35
CA GLN A 490 -42.58 6.64 -19.56
C GLN A 490 -41.91 8.00 -19.33
N GLU A 491 -42.06 8.55 -18.12
CA GLU A 491 -41.54 9.85 -17.74
C GLU A 491 -40.10 9.76 -17.24
N ASN A 492 -39.39 10.87 -17.34
CA ASN A 492 -38.09 11.03 -16.70
C ASN A 492 -38.25 10.99 -15.17
N MET A 493 -37.31 10.35 -14.48
CA MET A 493 -37.44 10.02 -13.06
C MET A 493 -36.24 10.52 -12.26
N GLN A 494 -36.46 10.86 -11.01
CA GLN A 494 -35.42 11.13 -10.02
C GLN A 494 -35.43 10.04 -8.95
N ILE A 495 -34.26 9.58 -8.53
CA ILE A 495 -34.08 8.69 -7.39
C ILE A 495 -33.20 9.37 -6.37
N LYS A 496 -33.71 9.53 -5.15
CA LYS A 496 -32.95 9.99 -3.99
C LYS A 496 -32.66 8.80 -3.08
N LEU A 497 -31.43 8.66 -2.64
CA LEU A 497 -31.00 7.70 -1.65
C LEU A 497 -30.73 8.39 -0.33
N PHE A 498 -31.12 7.74 0.76
CA PHE A 498 -30.91 8.19 2.13
C PHE A 498 -30.34 7.06 2.97
N THR A 499 -29.45 7.38 3.91
CA THR A 499 -28.97 6.45 4.93
C THR A 499 -29.71 6.73 6.24
N ILE A 500 -30.15 5.68 6.93
CA ILE A 500 -30.80 5.77 8.24
C ILE A 500 -29.95 5.00 9.25
N ASP A 501 -29.41 5.70 10.24
CA ASP A 501 -28.54 5.11 11.27
C ASP A 501 -29.32 4.30 12.33
N TYR A 502 -28.63 3.84 13.36
CA TYR A 502 -29.26 3.07 14.44
C TYR A 502 -30.33 3.88 15.18
N ASP A 503 -30.06 5.16 15.44
CA ASP A 503 -30.92 6.04 16.23
C ASP A 503 -32.07 6.62 15.41
N GLY A 504 -32.17 6.24 14.12
CA GLY A 504 -33.21 6.68 13.20
C GLY A 504 -32.89 8.00 12.51
N ASN A 505 -31.67 8.52 12.65
CA ASN A 505 -31.28 9.75 11.97
C ASN A 505 -31.12 9.45 10.48
N GLU A 506 -31.85 10.20 9.66
CA GLU A 506 -31.79 10.10 8.22
C GLU A 506 -30.84 11.16 7.66
N ALA A 507 -29.96 10.75 6.75
CA ALA A 507 -29.07 11.64 6.01
C ALA A 507 -29.16 11.38 4.50
N PRO A 508 -29.18 12.43 3.66
CA PRO A 508 -29.14 12.27 2.21
C PRO A 508 -27.82 11.65 1.76
N TYR A 509 -27.88 10.78 0.75
CA TYR A 509 -26.72 10.04 0.22
C TYR A 509 -26.41 10.38 -1.24
N ALA A 510 -27.37 10.18 -2.15
CA ALA A 510 -27.16 10.39 -3.59
C ALA A 510 -28.47 10.72 -4.31
N VAL A 511 -28.35 11.35 -5.49
CA VAL A 511 -29.44 11.60 -6.43
C VAL A 511 -29.08 11.05 -7.80
N TYR A 512 -30.01 10.35 -8.44
CA TYR A 512 -29.91 9.87 -9.81
C TYR A 512 -31.03 10.48 -10.64
N ASN A 513 -30.67 11.22 -11.69
CA ASN A 513 -31.64 11.77 -12.65
C ASN A 513 -31.64 10.93 -13.93
N LEU A 514 -32.73 10.21 -14.18
CA LEU A 514 -32.93 9.39 -15.37
C LEU A 514 -33.59 10.23 -16.45
N THR A 515 -32.95 10.23 -17.62
CA THR A 515 -33.43 11.00 -18.77
C THR A 515 -33.62 10.10 -19.97
N ASN A 516 -34.52 10.52 -20.88
CA ASN A 516 -34.85 9.82 -22.11
C ASN A 516 -35.47 8.42 -21.87
N VAL A 517 -36.31 8.30 -20.84
CA VAL A 517 -37.01 7.04 -20.51
C VAL A 517 -37.95 6.60 -21.64
N ASP A 518 -38.48 7.57 -22.37
CA ASP A 518 -39.39 7.44 -23.51
C ASP A 518 -38.72 6.93 -24.80
N LYS A 519 -37.38 6.91 -24.90
CA LYS A 519 -36.65 6.41 -26.08
C LYS A 519 -37.03 4.99 -26.49
N ILE A 520 -37.54 4.20 -25.55
CA ILE A 520 -38.09 2.87 -25.82
C ILE A 520 -39.16 2.87 -26.92
N LYS A 521 -39.91 3.97 -27.07
CA LYS A 521 -40.93 4.17 -28.10
C LYS A 521 -40.35 4.16 -29.52
N ASN A 522 -39.07 4.46 -29.67
CA ASN A 522 -38.40 4.49 -30.96
C ASN A 522 -37.89 3.11 -31.40
N ASP A 523 -38.04 2.06 -30.58
CA ASP A 523 -37.68 0.71 -31.00
C ASP A 523 -38.66 0.21 -32.06
N LYS A 524 -38.12 -0.39 -33.12
CA LYS A 524 -38.89 -0.91 -34.26
C LYS A 524 -39.96 -1.94 -33.92
N PHE A 525 -39.88 -2.60 -32.75
CA PHE A 525 -40.89 -3.55 -32.29
C PHE A 525 -41.84 -2.96 -31.25
N TYR A 526 -41.68 -1.70 -30.87
CA TYR A 526 -42.53 -1.02 -29.90
C TYR A 526 -43.88 -0.68 -30.55
N GLN A 527 -44.98 -0.86 -29.80
CA GLN A 527 -46.33 -0.52 -30.23
C GLN A 527 -46.94 0.42 -29.18
N GLU A 528 -47.86 1.30 -29.56
CA GLU A 528 -48.43 2.29 -28.62
C GLU A 528 -49.09 1.67 -27.39
N ASN A 529 -49.69 0.48 -27.54
CA ASN A 529 -50.34 -0.25 -26.44
C ASN A 529 -49.35 -1.10 -25.61
N THR A 530 -48.06 -1.07 -25.93
CA THR A 530 -47.03 -1.82 -25.21
C THR A 530 -46.76 -1.18 -23.86
N GLN A 531 -46.89 -1.95 -22.78
CA GLN A 531 -46.50 -1.50 -21.44
C GLN A 531 -44.99 -1.68 -21.23
N SER A 532 -44.26 -0.57 -21.25
CA SER A 532 -42.86 -0.52 -20.82
C SER A 532 -42.72 -0.52 -19.29
N LYS A 533 -41.60 -1.05 -18.80
CA LYS A 533 -41.20 -1.02 -17.39
C LYS A 533 -39.78 -0.50 -17.28
N VAL A 534 -39.56 0.49 -16.44
CA VAL A 534 -38.20 0.87 -16.02
C VAL A 534 -37.74 -0.11 -14.96
N SER A 535 -36.51 -0.59 -15.08
CA SER A 535 -35.87 -1.51 -14.15
C SER A 535 -34.51 -0.94 -13.74
N LEU A 536 -34.32 -0.77 -12.44
CA LEU A 536 -33.13 -0.21 -11.81
C LEU A 536 -32.44 -1.29 -10.99
N GLU A 537 -31.17 -1.60 -11.29
CA GLU A 537 -30.35 -2.51 -10.48
C GLU A 537 -29.41 -1.69 -9.60
N PHE A 538 -29.61 -1.76 -8.29
CA PHE A 538 -28.71 -1.18 -7.29
C PHE A 538 -27.77 -2.24 -6.75
N GLU A 539 -26.55 -1.82 -6.42
CA GLU A 539 -25.52 -2.66 -5.82
C GLU A 539 -24.94 -2.00 -4.56
N ILE A 540 -24.49 -2.84 -3.62
CA ILE A 540 -23.82 -2.42 -2.38
C ILE A 540 -22.38 -2.95 -2.36
N SER A 541 -21.41 -2.07 -2.18
CA SER A 541 -19.97 -2.34 -2.09
C SER A 541 -19.40 -1.81 -0.78
N GLY A 542 -18.40 -2.51 -0.23
CA GLY A 542 -17.67 -2.06 0.96
C GLY A 542 -16.75 -0.87 0.68
N VAL A 543 -16.35 -0.68 -0.58
CA VAL A 543 -15.43 0.36 -1.05
C VAL A 543 -16.18 1.47 -1.81
N ASP A 544 -17.15 1.11 -2.65
CA ASP A 544 -17.87 2.06 -3.53
C ASP A 544 -19.24 2.49 -2.97
N GLY A 545 -19.65 1.92 -1.83
CA GLY A 545 -20.88 2.32 -1.16
C GLY A 545 -22.12 1.77 -1.85
N PHE A 546 -23.12 2.61 -2.07
CA PHE A 546 -24.33 2.23 -2.82
C PHE A 546 -24.35 2.96 -4.14
N PHE A 547 -24.64 2.25 -5.21
CA PHE A 547 -24.74 2.86 -6.52
C PHE A 547 -25.78 2.18 -7.40
N LEU A 548 -26.31 2.95 -8.35
CA LEU A 548 -27.15 2.44 -9.42
C LEU A 548 -26.24 1.83 -10.50
N ASN A 549 -26.18 0.50 -10.54
CA ASN A 549 -25.34 -0.24 -11.49
C ASN A 549 -25.92 -0.18 -12.92
N GLN A 550 -27.24 -0.30 -13.05
CA GLN A 550 -27.90 -0.32 -14.35
C GLN A 550 -29.32 0.27 -14.28
N ALA A 551 -29.69 1.04 -15.31
CA ALA A 551 -31.06 1.47 -15.54
C ALA A 551 -31.47 1.10 -16.96
N VAL A 552 -32.55 0.34 -17.11
CA VAL A 552 -33.04 -0.12 -18.42
C VAL A 552 -34.55 0.02 -18.50
N SER A 553 -35.03 0.38 -19.68
CA SER A 553 -36.43 0.30 -20.05
C SER A 553 -36.67 -1.05 -20.74
N LYS A 554 -37.62 -1.84 -20.24
CA LYS A 554 -37.94 -3.17 -20.72
C LYS A 554 -39.36 -3.23 -21.25
N TYR A 555 -39.58 -3.93 -22.35
CA TYR A 555 -40.91 -4.30 -22.79
C TYR A 555 -40.91 -5.68 -23.46
N ASN A 556 -42.07 -6.33 -23.39
CA ASN A 556 -42.29 -7.60 -24.07
C ASN A 556 -42.90 -7.36 -25.44
N TYR A 557 -42.42 -8.11 -26.43
CA TYR A 557 -42.96 -8.11 -27.78
C TYR A 557 -42.99 -9.53 -28.33
N THR A 558 -43.90 -9.76 -29.25
CA THR A 558 -44.04 -11.06 -29.90
C THR A 558 -43.24 -11.07 -31.20
N LYS A 559 -42.31 -12.01 -31.34
CA LYS A 559 -41.51 -12.18 -32.55
C LYS A 559 -41.89 -13.47 -33.27
N ARG A 560 -42.07 -13.38 -34.59
CA ARG A 560 -42.15 -14.54 -35.47
C ARG A 560 -40.76 -15.16 -35.66
N GLU A 561 -40.63 -16.46 -35.39
CA GLU A 561 -39.43 -17.24 -35.73
C GLU A 561 -39.80 -18.42 -36.62
N ASN A 562 -39.08 -18.56 -37.74
CA ASN A 562 -39.26 -19.67 -38.67
C ASN A 562 -38.55 -20.91 -38.12
N LEU A 563 -39.20 -22.06 -38.26
CA LEU A 563 -38.74 -23.36 -37.75
C LEU A 563 -38.16 -24.18 -38.90
N SER A 564 -36.95 -24.73 -38.70
CA SER A 564 -36.46 -25.80 -39.57
C SER A 564 -37.19 -27.12 -39.28
N GLU A 565 -37.19 -28.07 -40.23
CA GLU A 565 -37.78 -29.40 -40.03
C GLU A 565 -37.20 -30.15 -38.81
N LYS A 566 -35.91 -29.90 -38.50
CA LYS A 566 -35.23 -30.47 -37.35
C LYS A 566 -35.76 -29.89 -36.03
N GLU A 567 -36.08 -28.61 -36.01
CA GLU A 567 -36.60 -27.90 -34.84
C GLU A 567 -38.08 -28.23 -34.59
N LEU A 568 -38.89 -28.36 -35.64
CA LEU A 568 -40.26 -28.90 -35.57
C LEU A 568 -40.28 -30.26 -34.87
N LYS A 569 -39.48 -31.22 -35.35
CA LYS A 569 -39.40 -32.56 -34.75
C LYS A 569 -38.89 -32.55 -33.30
N LYS A 570 -38.07 -31.57 -32.94
CA LYS A 570 -37.57 -31.40 -31.56
C LYS A 570 -38.66 -30.84 -30.65
N LEU A 571 -39.37 -29.81 -31.10
CA LEU A 571 -40.50 -29.19 -30.38
C LEU A 571 -41.65 -30.17 -30.20
N GLU A 572 -41.99 -30.97 -31.22
CA GLU A 572 -43.00 -32.05 -31.11
C GLU A 572 -42.59 -33.10 -30.07
N LYS A 573 -41.31 -33.51 -30.03
CA LYS A 573 -40.80 -34.42 -29.00
C LYS A 573 -40.83 -33.83 -27.60
N ASP A 574 -40.50 -32.54 -27.47
CA ASP A 574 -40.55 -31.83 -26.20
C ASP A 574 -42.00 -31.65 -25.69
N LYS A 575 -42.96 -31.41 -26.59
CA LYS A 575 -44.40 -31.41 -26.28
C LYS A 575 -44.83 -32.74 -25.67
N VAL A 576 -44.54 -33.86 -26.36
CA VAL A 576 -44.88 -35.22 -25.88
C VAL A 576 -44.21 -35.52 -24.53
N ARG A 577 -42.97 -35.07 -24.31
CA ARG A 577 -42.28 -35.25 -23.03
C ARG A 577 -42.95 -34.48 -21.90
N LYS A 578 -43.38 -33.25 -22.16
CA LYS A 578 -44.08 -32.39 -21.18
C LYS A 578 -45.51 -32.88 -20.90
N GLU A 579 -46.22 -33.36 -21.91
CA GLU A 579 -47.55 -33.99 -21.75
C GLU A 579 -47.47 -35.20 -20.82
N LYS A 580 -46.50 -36.10 -21.03
CA LYS A 580 -46.25 -37.25 -20.12
C LYS A 580 -45.88 -36.84 -18.69
N LYS A 581 -45.26 -35.67 -18.51
CA LYS A 581 -44.94 -35.15 -17.18
C LYS A 581 -46.19 -34.62 -16.48
N GLN A 582 -47.00 -33.83 -17.19
CA GLN A 582 -48.28 -33.32 -16.69
C GLN A 582 -49.26 -34.47 -16.39
N GLU A 583 -49.25 -35.54 -17.19
CA GLU A 583 -50.07 -36.74 -16.95
C GLU A 583 -49.67 -37.42 -15.63
N LYS A 584 -48.37 -37.60 -15.36
CA LYS A 584 -47.89 -38.13 -14.08
C LYS A 584 -48.20 -37.22 -12.89
N GLU A 585 -48.06 -35.90 -13.06
CA GLU A 585 -48.39 -34.93 -12.02
C GLU A 585 -49.91 -34.93 -11.74
N ARG A 586 -50.73 -35.12 -12.77
CA ARG A 586 -52.19 -35.25 -12.65
C ARG A 586 -52.60 -36.55 -11.98
N GLU A 587 -52.01 -37.69 -12.35
CA GLU A 587 -52.23 -38.99 -11.67
C GLU A 587 -51.82 -38.94 -10.19
N GLN A 588 -50.73 -38.21 -9.87
CA GLN A 588 -50.28 -38.03 -8.50
C GLN A 588 -51.25 -37.12 -7.71
N ALA A 589 -51.69 -36.01 -8.31
CA ALA A 589 -52.68 -35.12 -7.69
C ALA A 589 -54.04 -35.80 -7.46
N GLU A 590 -54.47 -36.71 -8.35
CA GLU A 590 -55.67 -37.54 -8.14
C GLU A 590 -55.50 -38.51 -6.96
N LYS A 591 -54.31 -39.09 -6.76
CA LYS A 591 -54.00 -39.91 -5.56
C LYS A 591 -53.99 -39.08 -4.28
N ASP A 592 -53.53 -37.84 -4.35
CA ASP A 592 -53.41 -36.93 -3.22
C ASP A 592 -54.71 -36.16 -2.92
N GLY A 593 -55.77 -36.35 -3.72
CA GLY A 593 -57.10 -35.75 -3.52
C GLY A 593 -57.16 -34.24 -3.79
N VAL A 594 -56.22 -33.70 -4.58
CA VAL A 594 -56.10 -32.26 -4.86
C VAL A 594 -56.41 -31.98 -6.33
N THR A 595 -57.12 -30.88 -6.60
CA THR A 595 -57.42 -30.46 -7.97
C THR A 595 -56.12 -30.10 -8.71
N TYR A 596 -55.79 -30.85 -9.76
CA TYR A 596 -54.64 -30.59 -10.60
C TYR A 596 -54.89 -29.35 -11.50
N VAL A 597 -54.01 -28.34 -11.38
CA VAL A 597 -53.95 -27.18 -12.27
C VAL A 597 -52.61 -27.23 -13.00
N PRO A 598 -52.58 -27.32 -14.35
CA PRO A 598 -51.33 -27.33 -15.10
C PRO A 598 -50.56 -26.03 -14.89
N SER A 599 -49.26 -26.13 -14.61
CA SER A 599 -48.36 -24.96 -14.50
C SER A 599 -48.07 -24.27 -15.84
N GLU A 600 -48.30 -24.96 -16.96
CA GLU A 600 -48.05 -24.47 -18.31
C GLU A 600 -49.17 -24.92 -19.26
N ASN A 601 -49.67 -24.01 -20.11
CA ASN A 601 -50.61 -24.34 -21.19
C ASN A 601 -49.84 -24.90 -22.40
N LEU A 602 -49.77 -26.23 -22.52
CA LEU A 602 -49.00 -26.91 -23.57
C LEU A 602 -49.55 -26.66 -24.99
N GLU A 603 -50.85 -26.41 -25.15
CA GLU A 603 -51.46 -26.11 -26.46
C GLU A 603 -51.05 -24.73 -26.98
N GLU A 604 -50.94 -23.76 -26.08
CA GLU A 604 -50.55 -22.40 -26.43
C GLU A 604 -49.04 -22.26 -26.64
N MET A 605 -48.23 -22.95 -25.82
CA MET A 605 -46.77 -22.92 -25.95
C MET A 605 -46.22 -23.59 -27.22
N PHE A 606 -46.87 -24.65 -27.71
CA PHE A 606 -46.42 -25.40 -28.88
C PHE A 606 -47.24 -25.10 -30.13
N LYS A 607 -47.94 -23.96 -30.16
CA LYS A 607 -48.71 -23.49 -31.30
C LYS A 607 -47.78 -22.95 -32.39
N PHE A 608 -47.69 -23.67 -33.50
CA PHE A 608 -46.99 -23.23 -34.71
C PHE A 608 -47.97 -23.07 -35.87
N TYR A 609 -47.56 -22.24 -36.82
CA TYR A 609 -48.34 -21.81 -37.97
C TYR A 609 -47.56 -22.19 -39.23
N ALA A 610 -48.28 -22.52 -40.29
CA ALA A 610 -47.69 -22.81 -41.59
C ALA A 610 -48.10 -21.70 -42.56
N GLU A 611 -47.14 -21.15 -43.30
CA GLU A 611 -47.39 -20.24 -44.41
C GLU A 611 -46.94 -20.94 -45.70
N ILE A 612 -47.79 -20.89 -46.72
CA ILE A 612 -47.56 -21.56 -48.00
C ILE A 612 -47.28 -20.47 -49.03
N ASP A 613 -46.07 -20.45 -49.57
CA ASP A 613 -45.67 -19.55 -50.67
C ASP A 613 -45.23 -20.41 -51.87
N GLY A 614 -46.11 -20.55 -52.85
CA GLY A 614 -45.96 -21.51 -53.95
C GLY A 614 -45.91 -22.96 -53.47
N GLU A 615 -44.87 -23.71 -53.85
CA GLU A 615 -44.63 -25.10 -53.41
C GLU A 615 -43.91 -25.19 -52.05
N THR A 616 -43.53 -24.07 -51.44
CA THR A 616 -42.72 -24.05 -50.22
C THR A 616 -43.58 -23.78 -48.99
N THR A 617 -43.66 -24.74 -48.06
CA THR A 617 -44.32 -24.54 -46.76
C THR A 617 -43.29 -24.13 -45.71
N THR A 618 -43.44 -22.93 -45.14
CA THR A 618 -42.60 -22.44 -44.04
C THR A 618 -43.39 -22.50 -42.74
N TYR A 619 -42.88 -23.24 -41.77
CA TYR A 619 -43.46 -23.28 -40.44
C TYR A 619 -42.83 -22.21 -39.56
N TYR A 620 -43.63 -21.58 -38.70
CA TYR A 620 -43.16 -20.57 -37.76
C TYR A 620 -43.94 -20.65 -36.45
N HIS A 621 -43.37 -20.11 -35.39
CA HIS A 621 -44.06 -19.90 -34.13
C HIS A 621 -43.82 -18.49 -33.61
N TYR A 622 -44.74 -18.03 -32.77
CA TYR A 622 -44.60 -16.76 -32.07
C TYR A 622 -43.96 -17.00 -30.71
N ILE A 623 -42.89 -16.25 -30.43
CA ILE A 623 -42.24 -16.28 -29.13
C ILE A 623 -42.30 -14.90 -28.48
N ASN A 624 -42.55 -14.89 -27.18
CA ASN A 624 -42.45 -13.70 -26.36
C ASN A 624 -40.97 -13.42 -26.12
N LYS A 625 -40.50 -12.26 -26.56
CA LYS A 625 -39.15 -11.76 -26.31
C LYS A 625 -39.22 -10.47 -25.52
N THR A 626 -38.21 -10.24 -24.70
CA THR A 626 -38.03 -8.98 -23.98
C THR A 626 -36.97 -8.15 -24.70
N ARG A 627 -37.29 -6.88 -24.96
CA ARG A 627 -36.32 -5.87 -25.39
C ARG A 627 -35.93 -5.06 -24.17
N GLU A 628 -34.64 -4.74 -24.08
CA GLU A 628 -34.09 -3.86 -23.06
C GLU A 628 -33.34 -2.74 -23.76
N ILE A 629 -33.57 -1.50 -23.31
CA ILE A 629 -32.89 -0.30 -23.79
C ILE A 629 -32.31 0.41 -22.59
N ASP A 630 -31.01 0.69 -22.63
CA ASP A 630 -30.30 1.40 -21.57
C ASP A 630 -30.82 2.83 -21.42
N ILE A 631 -31.07 3.22 -20.17
CA ILE A 631 -31.46 4.57 -19.79
C ILE A 631 -30.21 5.27 -19.27
N LYS A 632 -29.93 6.45 -19.82
CA LYS A 632 -28.85 7.31 -19.30
C LYS A 632 -29.30 7.97 -18.01
N PHE A 633 -28.44 7.97 -17.01
CA PHE A 633 -28.65 8.68 -15.76
C PHE A 633 -27.44 9.55 -15.39
N LYS A 634 -27.70 10.64 -14.68
CA LYS A 634 -26.66 11.48 -14.05
C LYS A 634 -26.70 11.22 -12.55
N GLU A 635 -25.57 10.84 -11.99
CA GLU A 635 -25.38 10.68 -10.54
C GLU A 635 -24.87 11.99 -9.91
N GLN A 636 -25.36 12.27 -8.72
CA GLN A 636 -24.84 13.30 -7.83
C GLN A 636 -24.80 12.76 -6.40
N LEU A 637 -23.59 12.59 -5.86
CA LEU A 637 -23.40 12.27 -4.44
C LEU A 637 -23.67 13.53 -3.59
N LEU A 638 -24.32 13.36 -2.45
CA LEU A 638 -24.75 14.46 -1.56
C LEU A 638 -23.83 14.64 -0.33
N PHE A 639 -22.68 13.98 -0.34
CA PHE A 639 -21.55 14.25 0.56
C PHE A 639 -20.40 14.87 -0.26
N PHE A 640 -19.28 15.18 0.38
CA PHE A 640 -18.14 15.79 -0.31
C PHE A 640 -17.65 14.88 -1.47
N PRO A 641 -17.28 15.46 -2.62
CA PRO A 641 -16.77 14.66 -3.74
C PRO A 641 -15.44 14.00 -3.37
N ALA A 642 -15.20 12.77 -3.83
CA ALA A 642 -13.88 12.13 -3.76
C ALA A 642 -12.84 12.95 -4.53
N LEU A 643 -11.54 12.73 -4.26
CA LEU A 643 -10.48 13.48 -4.94
C LEU A 643 -10.56 13.19 -6.44
N ASN A 644 -10.75 14.23 -7.26
CA ASN A 644 -10.71 14.04 -8.69
C ASN A 644 -9.27 13.77 -9.17
N ARG A 645 -9.10 13.31 -10.41
CA ARG A 645 -7.77 12.93 -10.95
C ARG A 645 -6.72 14.07 -10.84
N THR A 646 -7.14 15.32 -10.98
CA THR A 646 -6.25 16.49 -10.89
C THR A 646 -5.85 16.76 -9.44
N GLU A 647 -6.82 16.79 -8.53
CA GLU A 647 -6.58 16.95 -7.09
C GLU A 647 -5.70 15.83 -6.54
N PHE A 648 -6.01 14.58 -6.90
CA PHE A 648 -5.23 13.42 -6.52
C PHE A 648 -3.77 13.51 -6.99
N LYS A 649 -3.52 13.92 -8.25
CA LYS A 649 -2.17 14.16 -8.76
C LYS A 649 -1.45 15.28 -8.00
N LYS A 650 -2.15 16.37 -7.65
CA LYS A 650 -1.60 17.48 -6.86
C LYS A 650 -1.16 16.99 -5.47
N SER A 651 -2.00 16.23 -4.77
CA SER A 651 -1.68 15.62 -3.49
C SER A 651 -0.49 14.65 -3.58
N GLN A 652 -0.42 13.83 -4.64
CA GLN A 652 0.74 12.95 -4.87
C GLN A 652 2.03 13.74 -5.08
N ARG A 653 2.01 14.85 -5.83
CA ARG A 653 3.20 15.70 -6.00
C ARG A 653 3.62 16.35 -4.70
N LEU A 654 2.66 16.85 -3.91
CA LEU A 654 2.96 17.42 -2.60
C LEU A 654 3.68 16.40 -1.71
N ILE A 655 3.17 15.16 -1.63
CA ILE A 655 3.83 14.08 -0.87
C ILE A 655 5.23 13.77 -1.42
N LYS A 656 5.39 13.70 -2.75
CA LYS A 656 6.71 13.51 -3.39
C LYS A 656 7.69 14.63 -3.03
N ARG A 657 7.21 15.88 -2.96
CA ARG A 657 8.02 17.04 -2.58
C ARG A 657 8.59 16.89 -1.16
N PHE A 658 7.81 16.37 -0.21
CA PHE A 658 8.34 16.00 1.11
C PHE A 658 9.45 14.94 1.01
N ASP A 659 9.27 13.89 0.20
CA ASP A 659 10.27 12.83 0.06
C ASP A 659 11.58 13.36 -0.55
N SER A 660 11.49 14.11 -1.65
CA SER A 660 12.64 14.69 -2.34
C SER A 660 13.39 15.67 -1.44
N TYR A 661 12.68 16.48 -0.65
CA TYR A 661 13.33 17.38 0.30
C TYR A 661 14.07 16.59 1.41
N GLU A 662 13.43 15.58 1.99
CA GLU A 662 14.06 14.73 3.02
C GLU A 662 15.29 13.98 2.50
N GLU A 663 15.25 13.52 1.26
CA GLU A 663 16.38 12.89 0.58
C GLU A 663 17.53 13.87 0.38
N ARG A 664 17.25 15.10 -0.10
CA ARG A 664 18.27 16.16 -0.20
C ARG A 664 18.90 16.47 1.16
N GLN A 665 18.09 16.58 2.22
CA GLN A 665 18.58 16.83 3.58
C GLN A 665 19.42 15.66 4.13
N ARG A 666 19.08 14.42 3.76
CA ARG A 666 19.88 13.24 4.12
C ARG A 666 21.22 13.25 3.39
N ASN A 667 21.20 13.46 2.08
CA ASN A 667 22.41 13.54 1.24
C ASN A 667 23.33 14.66 1.72
N LEU A 668 22.77 15.82 2.10
CA LEU A 668 23.51 16.92 2.71
C LEU A 668 24.16 16.51 4.04
N SER A 669 23.41 15.86 4.93
CA SER A 669 23.97 15.38 6.20
C SER A 669 25.08 14.35 5.99
N ASP A 670 24.91 13.45 5.03
CA ASP A 670 25.88 12.39 4.73
C ASP A 670 27.16 12.97 4.13
N ILE A 671 27.07 13.95 3.22
CA ILE A 671 28.26 14.61 2.66
C ILE A 671 28.98 15.46 3.71
N LYS A 672 28.25 16.17 4.59
CA LYS A 672 28.83 16.91 5.73
C LYS A 672 29.64 15.97 6.63
N ASN A 673 29.06 14.82 7.01
CA ASN A 673 29.73 13.82 7.83
C ASN A 673 30.97 13.23 7.11
N LYS A 674 30.86 12.91 5.82
CA LYS A 674 31.99 12.40 5.02
C LYS A 674 33.12 13.42 4.92
N PHE A 675 32.77 14.69 4.69
CA PHE A 675 33.73 15.78 4.61
C PHE A 675 34.45 16.00 5.94
N GLU A 676 33.71 16.09 7.04
CA GLU A 676 34.27 16.21 8.38
C GLU A 676 35.20 15.03 8.73
N ALA A 677 34.74 13.80 8.47
CA ALA A 677 35.56 12.60 8.68
C ALA A 677 36.85 12.63 7.84
N PHE A 678 36.77 13.11 6.60
CA PHE A 678 37.93 13.21 5.71
C PHE A 678 38.93 14.28 6.14
N ILE A 679 38.47 15.37 6.79
CA ILE A 679 39.36 16.37 7.39
C ILE A 679 40.23 15.73 8.48
N TYR A 680 39.61 14.98 9.39
CA TYR A 680 40.35 14.26 10.44
C TYR A 680 41.28 13.19 9.84
N GLN A 681 40.79 12.42 8.86
CA GLN A 681 41.61 11.46 8.14
C GLN A 681 42.82 12.13 7.48
N SER A 682 42.64 13.29 6.85
CA SER A 682 43.72 14.01 6.18
C SER A 682 44.78 14.49 7.16
N ARG A 683 44.39 14.97 8.35
CA ARG A 683 45.32 15.28 9.44
C ARG A 683 46.16 14.07 9.81
N ASP A 684 45.53 12.91 9.99
CA ASP A 684 46.24 11.69 10.39
C ASP A 684 47.15 11.18 9.25
N LEU A 685 46.71 11.28 7.99
CA LEU A 685 47.50 10.88 6.82
C LEU A 685 48.77 11.71 6.66
N VAL A 686 48.73 13.02 6.87
CA VAL A 686 49.92 13.88 6.73
C VAL A 686 50.96 13.65 7.83
N GLU A 687 50.59 12.98 8.92
CA GLU A 687 51.49 12.57 10.02
C GLU A 687 51.97 11.12 9.88
N ASP A 688 51.29 10.28 9.09
CA ASP A 688 51.64 8.87 8.90
C ASP A 688 52.90 8.73 8.02
N GLU A 689 54.00 8.26 8.63
CA GLU A 689 55.24 7.96 7.93
C GLU A 689 55.06 7.03 6.72
N ASN A 690 54.11 6.09 6.79
CA ASN A 690 53.86 5.17 5.69
C ASN A 690 53.15 5.84 4.53
N PHE A 691 52.33 6.86 4.77
CA PHE A 691 51.72 7.67 3.72
C PHE A 691 52.72 8.65 3.12
N ILE A 692 53.49 9.34 3.97
CA ILE A 692 54.49 10.35 3.57
C ILE A 692 55.52 9.76 2.59
N LYS A 693 55.93 8.49 2.77
CA LYS A 693 56.88 7.79 1.89
C LYS A 693 56.44 7.75 0.42
N PHE A 694 55.14 7.68 0.16
CA PHE A 694 54.58 7.61 -1.20
C PHE A 694 54.16 8.97 -1.74
N ALA A 695 54.23 10.03 -0.96
CA ALA A 695 53.70 11.34 -1.33
C ALA A 695 54.76 12.26 -1.94
N GLN A 696 54.35 13.14 -2.86
CA GLN A 696 55.19 14.24 -3.31
C GLN A 696 55.07 15.44 -2.37
N GLN A 697 56.10 16.28 -2.31
CA GLN A 697 56.15 17.42 -1.41
C GLN A 697 54.97 18.39 -1.60
N HIS A 698 54.58 18.64 -2.85
CA HIS A 698 53.46 19.53 -3.16
C HIS A 698 52.10 18.94 -2.75
N GLU A 699 51.95 17.61 -2.79
CA GLU A 699 50.72 16.92 -2.39
C GLU A 699 50.51 16.99 -0.89
N LEU A 700 51.57 16.76 -0.11
CA LEU A 700 51.55 16.92 1.34
C LEU A 700 51.30 18.37 1.75
N ALA A 701 51.96 19.34 1.10
CA ALA A 701 51.78 20.75 1.40
C ALA A 701 50.34 21.21 1.13
N ASN A 702 49.80 20.89 -0.06
CA ASN A 702 48.44 21.27 -0.44
C ASN A 702 47.39 20.55 0.41
N LEU A 703 47.56 19.24 0.68
CA LEU A 703 46.64 18.52 1.56
C LEU A 703 46.66 19.10 2.97
N THR A 704 47.85 19.47 3.48
CA THR A 704 48.00 20.10 4.80
C THR A 704 47.29 21.43 4.88
N GLU A 705 47.52 22.29 3.89
CA GLU A 705 46.86 23.59 3.81
C GLU A 705 45.34 23.44 3.71
N LEU A 706 44.85 22.58 2.81
CA LEU A 706 43.42 22.40 2.58
C LEU A 706 42.70 21.83 3.80
N TYR A 707 43.24 20.82 4.49
CA TYR A 707 42.56 20.29 5.67
C TYR A 707 42.52 21.32 6.81
N GLN A 708 43.56 22.14 6.99
CA GLN A 708 43.58 23.18 8.02
C GLN A 708 42.61 24.32 7.72
N GLN A 709 42.56 24.75 6.46
CA GLN A 709 41.59 25.75 5.98
C GLN A 709 40.16 25.24 6.14
N ASN A 710 39.89 24.01 5.68
CA ASN A 710 38.56 23.42 5.75
C ASN A 710 38.14 23.09 7.18
N TYR A 711 39.07 22.71 8.08
CA TYR A 711 38.79 22.55 9.50
C TYR A 711 38.33 23.88 10.12
N SER A 712 39.01 24.98 9.81
CA SER A 712 38.62 26.32 10.28
C SER A 712 37.31 26.79 9.64
N TRP A 713 37.06 26.41 8.39
CA TRP A 713 35.84 26.76 7.66
C TRP A 713 34.59 26.09 8.22
N LEU A 714 34.69 24.89 8.83
CA LEU A 714 33.54 24.17 9.41
C LEU A 714 32.78 24.99 10.46
N ASP A 715 33.46 25.90 11.17
CA ASP A 715 32.86 26.77 12.18
C ASP A 715 32.29 28.08 11.60
N SER A 716 32.35 28.28 10.28
CA SER A 716 31.86 29.50 9.62
C SER A 716 30.35 29.49 9.35
N ASP A 717 29.77 30.69 9.21
CA ASP A 717 28.37 30.85 8.78
C ASP A 717 28.13 30.27 7.38
N GLU A 718 29.15 30.24 6.53
CA GLU A 718 29.09 29.65 5.18
C GLU A 718 28.98 28.13 5.26
N ALA A 719 29.70 27.47 6.18
CA ALA A 719 29.56 26.03 6.41
C ALA A 719 28.22 25.67 7.05
N PHE A 720 27.74 26.50 7.98
CA PHE A 720 26.43 26.31 8.61
C PHE A 720 25.31 26.29 7.55
N ASN A 721 25.34 27.26 6.63
CA ASN A 721 24.36 27.40 5.54
C ASN A 721 24.75 26.68 4.25
N GLY A 722 25.87 25.94 4.24
CA GLY A 722 26.41 25.33 3.03
C GLY A 722 25.52 24.20 2.48
N ASN A 723 25.39 24.18 1.15
CA ASN A 723 24.62 23.17 0.42
C ASN A 723 25.49 21.97 0.00
N TYR A 724 24.86 20.94 -0.57
CA TYR A 724 25.53 19.69 -0.94
C TYR A 724 26.74 19.94 -1.87
N THR A 725 26.59 20.83 -2.84
CA THR A 725 27.61 21.14 -3.85
C THR A 725 28.88 21.68 -3.19
N ILE A 726 28.76 22.64 -2.28
CA ILE A 726 29.92 23.26 -1.59
C ILE A 726 30.73 22.19 -0.83
N PHE A 727 30.05 21.35 -0.04
CA PHE A 727 30.71 20.28 0.71
C PHE A 727 31.34 19.22 -0.20
N SER A 728 30.65 18.87 -1.29
CA SER A 728 31.15 17.91 -2.27
C SER A 728 32.40 18.43 -2.99
N GLU A 729 32.40 19.69 -3.43
CA GLU A 729 33.54 20.30 -4.12
C GLU A 729 34.77 20.39 -3.21
N LYS A 730 34.60 20.87 -1.97
CA LYS A 730 35.69 20.93 -0.98
C LYS A 730 36.26 19.55 -0.65
N LEU A 731 35.40 18.54 -0.51
CA LEU A 731 35.83 17.15 -0.30
C LEU A 731 36.67 16.65 -1.49
N GLN A 732 36.17 16.86 -2.71
CA GLN A 732 36.87 16.45 -3.93
C GLN A 732 38.23 17.15 -4.08
N GLU A 733 38.32 18.40 -3.70
CA GLU A 733 39.58 19.17 -3.72
C GLU A 733 40.64 18.55 -2.80
N MET A 734 40.27 18.14 -1.59
CA MET A 734 41.19 17.44 -0.68
C MET A 734 41.55 16.04 -1.19
N GLN A 735 40.56 15.29 -1.68
CA GLN A 735 40.75 13.93 -2.22
C GLN A 735 41.71 13.92 -3.41
N LYS A 736 41.72 14.98 -4.22
CA LYS A 736 42.64 15.15 -5.35
C LYS A 736 44.11 14.99 -4.97
N PHE A 737 44.50 15.35 -3.74
CA PHE A 737 45.88 15.23 -3.26
C PHE A 737 46.12 13.95 -2.45
N ALA A 738 45.12 13.46 -1.72
CA ALA A 738 45.25 12.25 -0.90
C ALA A 738 45.18 10.95 -1.72
N PHE A 739 44.19 10.83 -2.61
CA PHE A 739 43.91 9.57 -3.33
C PHE A 739 45.04 9.12 -4.26
N PRO A 740 45.75 10.00 -5.00
CA PRO A 740 46.90 9.57 -5.79
C PRO A 740 48.03 8.95 -4.97
N VAL A 741 48.22 9.40 -3.73
CA VAL A 741 49.22 8.87 -2.79
C VAL A 741 48.76 7.52 -2.24
N GLN A 742 47.52 7.41 -1.80
CA GLN A 742 46.93 6.13 -1.35
C GLN A 742 47.00 5.08 -2.48
N ARG A 743 46.68 5.49 -3.72
CA ARG A 743 46.83 4.63 -4.89
C ARG A 743 48.26 4.15 -5.08
N ARG A 744 49.27 5.02 -4.95
CA ARG A 744 50.70 4.64 -5.03
C ARG A 744 51.07 3.64 -3.95
N GLN A 745 50.58 3.85 -2.73
CA GLN A 745 50.79 2.96 -1.59
C GLN A 745 50.18 1.58 -1.84
N ASP A 746 48.90 1.51 -2.25
CA ASP A 746 48.21 0.26 -2.57
C ASP A 746 48.87 -0.47 -3.73
N GLU A 747 49.14 0.25 -4.83
CA GLU A 747 49.83 -0.28 -6.00
C GLU A 747 51.20 -0.84 -5.62
N ALA A 748 51.98 -0.17 -4.76
CA ALA A 748 53.26 -0.70 -4.30
C ALA A 748 53.11 -1.94 -3.39
N HIS A 749 52.11 -1.96 -2.53
CA HIS A 749 51.85 -3.07 -1.62
C HIS A 749 51.46 -4.35 -2.38
N TYR A 750 50.59 -4.23 -3.39
CA TYR A 750 50.04 -5.40 -4.10
C TYR A 750 50.82 -5.81 -5.36
N ARG A 751 51.67 -4.94 -5.93
CA ARG A 751 52.27 -5.16 -7.26
C ARG A 751 53.07 -6.45 -7.41
N GLU A 752 53.88 -6.82 -6.43
CA GLU A 752 54.70 -8.04 -6.53
C GLU A 752 53.84 -9.30 -6.62
N GLU A 753 52.79 -9.38 -5.79
CA GLU A 753 51.85 -10.49 -5.80
C GLU A 753 51.14 -10.59 -7.15
N PHE A 754 50.60 -9.48 -7.66
CA PHE A 754 49.91 -9.46 -8.95
C PHE A 754 50.82 -9.78 -10.14
N LEU A 755 52.07 -9.31 -10.13
CA LEU A 755 53.05 -9.68 -11.15
C LEU A 755 53.34 -11.18 -11.12
N ASN A 756 53.56 -11.77 -9.95
CA ASN A 756 53.81 -13.21 -9.81
C ASN A 756 52.63 -14.05 -10.33
N ILE A 757 51.40 -13.65 -10.00
CA ILE A 757 50.18 -14.29 -10.52
C ILE A 757 50.14 -14.19 -12.06
N THR A 758 50.42 -13.01 -12.60
CA THR A 758 50.36 -12.71 -14.03
C THR A 758 51.40 -13.53 -14.81
N TYR A 759 52.65 -13.58 -14.34
CA TYR A 759 53.70 -14.41 -14.93
C TYR A 759 53.36 -15.90 -14.87
N SER A 760 52.78 -16.37 -13.75
CA SER A 760 52.31 -17.76 -13.63
C SER A 760 51.21 -18.09 -14.64
N GLU A 761 50.21 -17.23 -14.81
CA GLU A 761 49.12 -17.46 -15.79
C GLU A 761 49.63 -17.42 -17.24
N LEU A 762 50.53 -16.49 -17.55
CA LEU A 762 51.22 -16.44 -18.85
C LEU A 762 51.98 -17.74 -19.14
N ALA A 763 52.77 -18.24 -18.19
CA ALA A 763 53.48 -19.50 -18.33
C ALA A 763 52.53 -20.69 -18.50
N LYS A 764 51.38 -20.71 -17.80
CA LYS A 764 50.35 -21.74 -17.98
C LYS A 764 49.74 -21.68 -19.38
N ILE A 765 49.42 -20.49 -19.90
CA ILE A 765 48.88 -20.32 -21.25
C ILE A 765 49.93 -20.74 -22.28
N GLN A 766 51.19 -20.35 -22.12
CA GLN A 766 52.30 -20.76 -22.99
C GLN A 766 52.45 -22.29 -23.04
N ASN A 767 52.46 -22.97 -21.89
CA ASN A 767 52.54 -24.43 -21.81
C ASN A 767 51.33 -25.12 -22.46
N LYS A 768 50.12 -24.57 -22.26
CA LYS A 768 48.91 -25.05 -22.91
C LYS A 768 48.96 -24.86 -24.42
N THR A 769 49.50 -23.73 -24.91
CA THR A 769 49.68 -23.46 -26.34
C THR A 769 50.69 -24.42 -26.97
N GLN A 770 51.82 -24.70 -26.30
CA GLN A 770 52.78 -25.71 -26.75
C GLN A 770 52.20 -27.13 -26.79
N THR A 771 51.34 -27.47 -25.82
CA THR A 771 50.62 -28.75 -25.81
C THR A 771 49.61 -28.82 -26.95
N LEU A 772 48.84 -27.73 -27.15
CA LEU A 772 47.87 -27.60 -28.23
C LEU A 772 48.53 -27.76 -29.60
N GLU A 773 49.71 -27.16 -29.80
CA GLU A 773 50.51 -27.30 -31.02
C GLU A 773 50.92 -28.75 -31.31
N LYS A 774 51.27 -29.51 -30.26
CA LYS A 774 51.65 -30.93 -30.39
C LYS A 774 50.44 -31.84 -30.62
N GLU A 775 49.33 -31.59 -29.94
CA GLU A 775 48.13 -32.44 -29.99
C GLU A 775 47.26 -32.15 -31.23
N HIS A 776 47.17 -30.89 -31.64
CA HIS A 776 46.32 -30.44 -32.74
C HIS A 776 47.15 -30.18 -34.00
N HIS A 777 47.72 -31.24 -34.56
CA HIS A 777 48.52 -31.27 -35.79
C HIS A 777 47.85 -30.67 -37.06
N TRP A 778 46.55 -30.34 -36.99
CA TRP A 778 45.82 -29.65 -38.07
C TRP A 778 45.87 -28.13 -37.97
N LEU A 779 46.37 -27.57 -36.87
CA LEU A 779 46.62 -26.13 -36.74
C LEU A 779 47.88 -25.79 -37.53
N ASN A 780 47.80 -24.81 -38.41
CA ASN A 780 48.94 -24.29 -39.16
C ASN A 780 49.48 -23.01 -38.50
N GLU A 781 50.66 -22.55 -38.92
CA GLU A 781 51.31 -21.37 -38.31
C GLU A 781 50.45 -20.10 -38.41
N THR A 782 49.55 -20.03 -39.39
CA THR A 782 48.55 -18.95 -39.52
C THR A 782 47.47 -18.96 -38.43
N ASP A 783 47.14 -20.13 -37.87
CA ASP A 783 46.14 -20.26 -36.82
C ASP A 783 46.71 -19.97 -35.42
N ILE A 784 47.92 -20.48 -35.13
CA ILE A 784 48.56 -20.42 -33.80
C ILE A 784 49.57 -19.27 -33.65
N GLY A 785 50.15 -18.80 -34.77
CA GLY A 785 51.13 -17.71 -34.80
C GLY A 785 50.67 -16.44 -34.10
N PRO A 786 49.42 -15.95 -34.30
CA PRO A 786 48.90 -14.78 -33.60
C PRO A 786 48.92 -14.94 -32.06
N LEU A 787 48.55 -16.12 -31.56
CA LEU A 787 48.56 -16.41 -30.12
C LEU A 787 50.00 -16.48 -29.57
N LYS A 788 50.94 -17.08 -30.31
CA LYS A 788 52.37 -17.12 -29.93
C LYS A 788 52.97 -15.71 -29.89
N ASN A 789 52.66 -14.88 -30.89
CA ASN A 789 53.10 -13.50 -30.94
C ASN A 789 52.53 -12.71 -29.76
N LEU A 790 51.22 -12.83 -29.48
CA LEU A 790 50.59 -12.16 -28.34
C LEU A 790 51.20 -12.57 -27.00
N ILE A 791 51.51 -13.87 -26.81
CA ILE A 791 52.22 -14.36 -25.61
C ILE A 791 53.61 -13.71 -25.51
N SER A 792 54.37 -13.70 -26.61
CA SER A 792 55.72 -13.12 -26.65
C SER A 792 55.70 -11.61 -26.38
N GLU A 793 54.78 -10.88 -27.01
CA GLU A 793 54.58 -9.44 -26.81
C GLU A 793 54.18 -9.13 -25.36
N SER A 794 53.32 -9.96 -24.75
CA SER A 794 52.90 -9.81 -23.35
C SER A 794 54.07 -10.03 -22.37
N PHE A 795 54.93 -11.03 -22.61
CA PHE A 795 56.14 -11.23 -21.80
C PHE A 795 57.12 -10.06 -21.96
N GLN A 796 57.34 -9.57 -23.18
CA GLN A 796 58.21 -8.43 -23.44
C GLN A 796 57.66 -7.15 -22.81
N TRP A 797 56.36 -6.91 -22.91
CA TRP A 797 55.69 -5.78 -22.28
C TRP A 797 55.86 -5.84 -20.75
N LEU A 798 55.58 -6.99 -20.11
CA LEU A 798 55.76 -7.14 -18.67
C LEU A 798 57.20 -6.91 -18.22
N GLN A 799 58.18 -7.45 -18.95
CA GLN A 799 59.59 -7.26 -18.62
C GLN A 799 59.99 -5.79 -18.75
N LYS A 800 59.53 -5.11 -19.81
CA LYS A 800 59.74 -3.69 -20.04
C LYS A 800 59.15 -2.85 -18.91
N VAL A 801 57.86 -3.00 -18.61
CA VAL A 801 57.19 -2.18 -17.58
C VAL A 801 57.70 -2.48 -16.17
N THR A 802 58.12 -3.71 -15.89
CA THR A 802 58.75 -4.08 -14.60
C THR A 802 60.12 -3.41 -14.45
N THR A 803 60.91 -3.37 -15.53
CA THR A 803 62.21 -2.69 -15.55
C THR A 803 62.02 -1.17 -15.37
N GLU A 804 61.10 -0.57 -16.13
CA GLU A 804 60.75 0.86 -16.01
C GLU A 804 60.23 1.19 -14.60
N GLN A 805 59.44 0.31 -13.98
CA GLN A 805 58.94 0.49 -12.62
C GLN A 805 60.06 0.44 -11.58
N SER A 806 61.04 -0.46 -11.73
CA SER A 806 62.17 -0.57 -10.79
C SER A 806 63.08 0.66 -10.80
N ALA A 807 63.08 1.43 -11.89
CA ALA A 807 63.84 2.66 -12.03
C ALA A 807 63.12 3.91 -11.48
N LYS A 808 61.81 3.80 -11.18
CA LYS A 808 61.00 4.93 -10.71
C LYS A 808 61.03 5.07 -9.18
N PRO A 809 61.11 6.30 -8.64
CA PRO A 809 60.89 6.56 -7.23
C PRO A 809 59.49 6.14 -6.76
N ILE A 810 59.37 5.71 -5.51
CA ILE A 810 58.13 5.18 -4.93
C ILE A 810 57.01 6.24 -4.79
N HIS A 811 57.38 7.52 -4.81
CA HIS A 811 56.46 8.67 -4.74
C HIS A 811 56.07 9.23 -6.12
N GLU A 812 56.55 8.62 -7.21
CA GLU A 812 56.09 8.95 -8.55
C GLU A 812 55.00 7.98 -9.01
N ASP A 813 54.17 8.43 -9.95
CA ASP A 813 53.16 7.56 -10.54
C ASP A 813 53.83 6.32 -11.18
N PRO A 814 53.26 5.13 -10.96
CA PRO A 814 53.88 3.89 -11.39
C PRO A 814 53.99 3.81 -12.91
N ALA A 815 54.98 3.07 -13.42
CA ALA A 815 55.19 2.86 -14.85
C ALA A 815 54.01 2.10 -15.50
N PHE A 816 53.32 1.28 -14.72
CA PHE A 816 52.09 0.59 -15.10
C PHE A 816 51.19 0.40 -13.86
N SER A 817 49.89 0.25 -14.07
CA SER A 817 48.93 -0.02 -12.99
C SER A 817 48.63 -1.51 -12.91
N ILE A 818 48.46 -2.05 -11.68
CA ILE A 818 47.99 -3.43 -11.48
C ILE A 818 46.65 -3.72 -12.19
N THR A 819 45.83 -2.69 -12.44
CA THR A 819 44.56 -2.81 -13.19
C THR A 819 44.76 -3.23 -14.65
N GLN A 820 45.92 -2.97 -15.24
CA GLN A 820 46.25 -3.31 -16.63
C GLN A 820 46.59 -4.80 -16.80
N LEU A 821 46.93 -5.50 -15.72
CA LEU A 821 47.39 -6.89 -15.77
C LEU A 821 46.27 -7.88 -16.10
N LYS A 822 45.05 -7.67 -15.56
CA LYS A 822 43.92 -8.58 -15.79
C LYS A 822 43.41 -8.56 -17.24
N PRO A 823 43.14 -7.39 -17.87
CA PRO A 823 42.72 -7.34 -19.26
C PRO A 823 43.70 -8.04 -20.21
N MET A 824 45.01 -7.92 -19.95
CA MET A 824 46.05 -8.61 -20.71
C MET A 824 45.88 -10.15 -20.62
N ILE A 825 45.69 -10.70 -19.41
CA ILE A 825 45.45 -12.14 -19.23
C ILE A 825 44.12 -12.59 -19.85
N ASP A 826 43.07 -11.78 -19.72
CA ASP A 826 41.75 -12.09 -20.29
C ASP A 826 41.81 -12.12 -21.84
N GLU A 827 42.57 -11.23 -22.46
CA GLU A 827 42.81 -11.21 -23.90
C GLU A 827 43.56 -12.47 -24.38
N LEU A 828 44.63 -12.85 -23.67
CA LEU A 828 45.37 -14.10 -23.94
C LEU A 828 44.49 -15.34 -23.77
N ALA A 829 43.65 -15.38 -22.74
CA ALA A 829 42.72 -16.48 -22.51
C ALA A 829 41.65 -16.56 -23.61
N LYS A 830 41.15 -15.41 -24.09
CA LYS A 830 40.21 -15.32 -25.21
C LYS A 830 40.84 -15.85 -26.49
N GLU A 831 42.05 -15.42 -26.80
CA GLU A 831 42.77 -15.86 -27.99
C GLU A 831 43.16 -17.34 -27.94
N TYR A 832 43.63 -17.82 -26.77
CA TYR A 832 43.84 -19.25 -26.53
C TYR A 832 42.57 -20.07 -26.76
N ASN A 833 41.42 -19.60 -26.25
CA ASN A 833 40.14 -20.29 -26.47
C ASN A 833 39.71 -20.25 -27.94
N ARG A 834 39.94 -19.15 -28.67
CA ARG A 834 39.69 -19.06 -30.12
C ARG A 834 40.45 -20.15 -30.87
N VAL A 835 41.76 -20.27 -30.63
CA VAL A 835 42.63 -21.26 -31.29
C VAL A 835 42.27 -22.69 -30.86
N ARG A 836 42.00 -22.92 -29.57
CA ARG A 836 41.60 -24.24 -29.05
C ARG A 836 40.32 -24.78 -29.68
N LEU A 837 39.40 -23.91 -30.06
CA LEU A 837 38.10 -24.28 -30.62
C LEU A 837 38.13 -24.57 -32.14
N ILE A 838 39.27 -24.35 -32.80
CA ILE A 838 39.46 -24.70 -34.22
C ILE A 838 39.44 -26.22 -34.37
N ARG A 839 38.40 -26.73 -35.04
CA ARG A 839 38.14 -28.16 -35.20
C ARG A 839 38.97 -28.75 -36.34
N GLN A 840 39.42 -29.99 -36.15
CA GLN A 840 40.08 -30.77 -37.19
C GLN A 840 39.18 -30.84 -38.45
N PRO A 841 39.72 -30.62 -39.66
CA PRO A 841 38.99 -30.84 -40.90
C PRO A 841 38.51 -32.29 -40.95
N LYS A 842 37.20 -32.52 -41.14
CA LYS A 842 36.64 -33.89 -41.14
C LYS A 842 37.21 -34.70 -42.30
N LYS A 843 37.87 -35.83 -41.99
CA LYS A 843 38.05 -36.97 -42.89
C LYS A 843 37.40 -38.21 -42.29
N ASP A 844 36.79 -39.01 -43.15
CA ASP A 844 35.97 -40.18 -42.82
C ASP A 844 36.72 -41.27 -42.03
N SER A 845 35.96 -41.88 -41.11
CA SER A 845 36.14 -43.19 -40.46
C SER A 845 37.12 -43.38 -39.28
N ASP A 846 36.50 -43.89 -38.20
CA ASP A 846 36.92 -44.91 -37.23
C ASP A 846 37.84 -44.65 -36.00
N LYS A 847 37.17 -44.84 -34.84
CA LYS A 847 37.51 -45.63 -33.62
C LYS A 847 38.55 -45.16 -32.58
N LYS A 848 37.98 -44.81 -31.40
CA LYS A 848 38.31 -45.13 -29.98
C LYS A 848 39.75 -45.57 -29.61
N SER A 849 40.33 -44.95 -28.57
CA SER A 849 40.72 -45.60 -27.29
C SER A 849 41.24 -44.59 -26.21
N LYS A 850 41.55 -45.10 -25.01
CA LYS A 850 41.49 -44.46 -23.67
C LYS A 850 42.82 -43.88 -23.12
N LYS A 851 42.67 -42.87 -22.24
CA LYS A 851 43.48 -42.38 -21.09
C LYS A 851 44.84 -43.04 -20.76
N GLN A 852 45.83 -42.20 -20.39
CA GLN A 852 46.72 -42.42 -19.23
C GLN A 852 47.27 -41.11 -18.64
N LYS A 853 47.44 -41.08 -17.30
CA LYS A 853 48.08 -40.02 -16.50
C LYS A 853 49.55 -40.38 -16.26
N THR A 854 50.44 -39.40 -16.16
CA THR A 854 51.67 -39.48 -15.34
C THR A 854 52.07 -38.10 -14.80
N LYS A 855 52.76 -38.14 -13.64
CA LYS A 855 53.18 -37.05 -12.76
C LYS A 855 54.67 -36.71 -12.96
N ASN A 856 55.07 -35.59 -12.33
CA ASN A 856 56.40 -35.06 -12.01
C ASN A 856 56.91 -34.05 -13.06
N GLY A 857 57.29 -32.80 -12.74
CA GLY A 857 57.67 -32.21 -11.45
C GLY A 857 59.15 -31.80 -11.55
N LYS A 858 59.37 -30.49 -11.73
CA LYS A 858 60.63 -29.75 -11.98
C LYS A 858 61.09 -29.64 -13.44
N GLN A 859 61.15 -28.40 -13.93
CA GLN A 859 61.74 -28.00 -15.20
C GLN A 859 62.69 -26.83 -14.94
N LYS A 860 63.91 -26.92 -15.49
CA LYS A 860 64.89 -25.83 -15.51
C LYS A 860 64.65 -24.99 -16.76
N ILE A 861 64.57 -23.67 -16.60
CA ILE A 861 64.43 -22.73 -17.71
C ILE A 861 65.71 -21.89 -17.75
N LEU A 862 66.22 -21.67 -18.96
CA LEU A 862 67.43 -20.89 -19.21
C LEU A 862 67.05 -19.42 -19.39
N ILE A 863 67.64 -18.54 -18.58
CA ILE A 863 67.55 -17.09 -18.74
C ILE A 863 68.99 -16.56 -18.73
N ASP A 864 69.37 -15.84 -19.78
CA ASP A 864 70.72 -15.27 -19.99
C ASP A 864 71.90 -16.25 -19.81
N GLY A 865 71.71 -17.52 -20.20
CA GLY A 865 72.79 -18.52 -20.19
C GLY A 865 72.97 -19.29 -18.88
N GLU A 866 72.19 -19.01 -17.83
CA GLU A 866 72.16 -19.80 -16.60
C GLU A 866 70.79 -20.49 -16.37
N TYR A 867 70.83 -21.68 -15.76
CA TYR A 867 69.62 -22.45 -15.44
C TYR A 867 69.09 -22.07 -14.05
N VAL A 868 67.89 -21.48 -14.00
CA VAL A 868 67.16 -21.24 -12.75
C VAL A 868 66.14 -22.37 -12.54
N GLU A 869 66.14 -22.95 -11.35
CA GLU A 869 65.26 -24.06 -10.98
C GLU A 869 64.09 -23.52 -10.13
N ILE A 870 62.88 -23.49 -10.68
CA ILE A 870 61.67 -23.03 -9.97
C ILE A 870 60.89 -24.24 -9.48
N ASP A 871 60.65 -24.30 -8.17
CA ASP A 871 59.86 -25.34 -7.52
C ASP A 871 58.38 -24.94 -7.47
N LEU A 872 57.55 -25.55 -8.31
CA LEU A 872 56.10 -25.30 -8.40
C LEU A 872 55.31 -25.86 -7.20
N ASP A 873 55.91 -26.70 -6.35
CA ASP A 873 55.18 -27.34 -5.23
C ASP A 873 55.12 -26.48 -3.95
N SER A 874 55.92 -25.41 -3.82
CA SER A 874 55.86 -24.49 -2.67
C SER A 874 54.66 -23.55 -2.70
N PHE A 875 53.97 -23.41 -3.84
CA PHE A 875 52.81 -22.51 -3.97
C PHE A 875 51.45 -23.22 -3.73
N ASN A 876 51.41 -24.56 -3.74
CA ASN A 876 50.18 -25.33 -3.50
C ASN A 876 49.89 -25.62 -2.00
N LYS A 877 50.68 -25.04 -1.09
CA LYS A 877 50.43 -25.08 0.36
C LYS A 877 50.28 -23.68 0.96
N GLN A 878 49.47 -22.84 0.33
CA GLN A 878 48.82 -21.71 1.00
C GLN A 878 47.46 -21.44 0.34
N LYS A 879 46.55 -22.40 0.47
CA LYS A 879 45.11 -22.10 0.38
C LYS A 879 44.66 -21.63 1.76
N GLN A 880 44.68 -20.31 1.95
CA GLN A 880 43.73 -19.53 2.76
C GLN A 880 44.25 -18.10 2.84
N ASN A 881 43.80 -17.29 1.90
CA ASN A 881 43.26 -15.95 2.13
C ASN A 881 42.72 -15.52 0.76
N ASP A 882 41.40 -15.56 0.60
CA ASP A 882 40.72 -14.96 -0.54
C ASP A 882 40.92 -13.43 -0.44
N PHE A 883 42.02 -12.93 -1.00
CA PHE A 883 42.17 -11.50 -1.28
C PHE A 883 41.44 -11.21 -2.59
N ASN A 884 40.33 -10.49 -2.48
CA ASN A 884 39.32 -10.42 -3.52
C ASN A 884 39.66 -9.29 -4.50
N PHE A 885 40.17 -9.63 -5.69
CA PHE A 885 40.27 -8.67 -6.81
C PHE A 885 38.92 -7.98 -7.09
N GLU A 886 37.79 -8.62 -6.75
CA GLU A 886 36.49 -7.97 -6.79
C GLU A 886 36.31 -6.86 -5.75
N GLN A 887 36.98 -6.85 -4.59
CA GLN A 887 36.87 -5.73 -3.64
C GLN A 887 37.55 -4.46 -4.18
N PHE A 888 38.75 -4.58 -4.77
CA PHE A 888 39.43 -3.45 -5.40
C PHE A 888 38.68 -2.96 -6.65
N LYS A 889 38.16 -3.90 -7.45
CA LYS A 889 37.27 -3.61 -8.58
C LYS A 889 35.93 -3.02 -8.13
N GLU A 890 35.33 -3.48 -7.04
CA GLU A 890 34.12 -2.92 -6.44
C GLU A 890 34.35 -1.48 -5.96
N GLN A 891 35.53 -1.19 -5.41
CA GLN A 891 35.89 0.16 -4.94
C GLN A 891 36.04 1.12 -6.13
N PHE A 892 36.69 0.68 -7.21
CA PHE A 892 36.80 1.42 -8.47
C PHE A 892 35.45 1.54 -9.23
N GLU A 893 34.63 0.49 -9.25
CA GLU A 893 33.28 0.50 -9.84
C GLU A 893 32.29 1.31 -9.02
N LYS A 894 32.43 1.38 -7.68
CA LYS A 894 31.65 2.27 -6.81
C LYS A 894 31.92 3.74 -7.10
N GLU A 895 33.17 4.11 -7.39
CA GLU A 895 33.51 5.48 -7.83
C GLU A 895 32.92 5.83 -9.21
N GLN A 896 32.88 4.88 -10.14
CA GLN A 896 32.27 5.09 -11.47
C GLN A 896 30.74 5.14 -11.38
N LYS A 897 30.11 4.28 -10.57
CA LYS A 897 28.66 4.27 -10.32
C LYS A 897 28.18 5.54 -9.60
N GLN A 898 28.97 6.11 -8.69
CA GLN A 898 28.65 7.41 -8.07
C GLN A 898 28.61 8.56 -9.09
N LYS A 899 29.47 8.52 -10.12
CA LYS A 899 29.45 9.50 -11.22
C LYS A 899 28.27 9.29 -12.19
N GLU A 900 27.77 8.06 -12.33
CA GLU A 900 26.57 7.76 -13.10
C GLU A 900 25.28 8.12 -12.34
N GLN A 901 25.21 7.85 -11.03
CA GLN A 901 24.08 8.27 -10.18
C GLN A 901 23.90 9.79 -10.16
N GLN A 902 24.99 10.57 -10.08
CA GLN A 902 24.92 12.03 -10.16
C GLN A 902 24.37 12.54 -11.51
N LYS A 903 24.58 11.79 -12.61
CA LYS A 903 24.02 12.12 -13.93
C LYS A 903 22.56 11.70 -14.06
N GLU A 904 22.12 10.66 -13.36
CA GLU A 904 20.71 10.24 -13.31
C GLU A 904 19.88 11.19 -12.43
N GLU A 905 20.41 11.63 -11.29
CA GLU A 905 19.76 12.64 -10.42
C GLU A 905 19.57 13.99 -11.12
N GLN A 906 20.52 14.39 -11.97
CA GLN A 906 20.42 15.62 -12.75
C GLN A 906 19.33 15.51 -13.84
N LYS A 907 19.19 14.34 -14.49
CA LYS A 907 18.10 14.06 -15.44
C LYS A 907 16.73 13.97 -14.77
N GLU A 908 16.66 13.48 -13.54
CA GLU A 908 15.40 13.38 -12.80
C GLU A 908 14.87 14.77 -12.38
N LYS A 909 15.77 15.70 -12.00
CA LYS A 909 15.41 17.12 -11.80
C LYS A 909 14.89 17.79 -13.07
N GLU A 910 15.56 17.59 -14.20
CA GLU A 910 15.13 18.13 -15.50
C GLU A 910 13.75 17.57 -15.93
N ASN A 911 13.47 16.30 -15.64
CA ASN A 911 12.16 15.69 -15.94
C ASN A 911 11.03 16.26 -15.06
N ILE A 912 11.30 16.54 -13.78
CA ILE A 912 10.30 17.12 -12.87
C ILE A 912 9.94 18.56 -13.29
N GLU A 913 10.95 19.38 -13.63
CA GLU A 913 10.73 20.74 -14.14
C GLU A 913 9.95 20.74 -15.46
N GLN A 914 10.26 19.80 -16.37
CA GLN A 914 9.58 19.69 -17.65
C GLN A 914 8.11 19.25 -17.50
N GLU A 915 7.81 18.34 -16.57
CA GLU A 915 6.42 17.96 -16.25
C GLU A 915 5.62 19.14 -15.67
N ASP A 916 6.20 19.96 -14.79
CA ASP A 916 5.50 21.12 -14.22
C ASP A 916 5.15 22.18 -15.27
N ILE A 917 6.03 22.38 -16.26
CA ILE A 917 5.76 23.23 -17.42
C ILE A 917 4.58 22.69 -18.24
N ASP A 918 4.50 21.38 -18.46
CA ASP A 918 3.46 20.78 -19.31
C ASP A 918 2.09 20.74 -18.62
N ILE A 919 2.03 20.57 -17.29
CA ILE A 919 0.77 20.70 -16.55
C ILE A 919 0.26 22.15 -16.48
N SER A 920 1.17 23.13 -16.35
CA SER A 920 0.79 24.54 -16.43
C SER A 920 0.18 24.89 -17.80
N LYS A 921 0.69 24.29 -18.89
CA LYS A 921 0.10 24.43 -20.23
C LYS A 921 -1.28 23.78 -20.32
N GLU A 922 -1.46 22.56 -19.84
CA GLU A 922 -2.76 21.88 -19.82
C GLU A 922 -3.82 22.68 -19.03
N GLU A 923 -3.43 23.30 -17.91
CA GLU A 923 -4.33 24.11 -17.08
C GLU A 923 -4.74 25.41 -17.78
N ASN A 924 -3.79 26.09 -18.44
CA ASN A 924 -4.07 27.26 -19.27
C ASN A 924 -4.99 26.92 -20.45
N GLU A 925 -4.78 25.78 -21.12
CA GLU A 925 -5.64 25.32 -22.21
C GLU A 925 -7.06 25.01 -21.72
N ARG A 926 -7.20 24.42 -20.53
CA ARG A 926 -8.51 24.08 -19.94
C ARG A 926 -9.28 25.32 -19.49
N GLN A 927 -8.60 26.29 -18.88
CA GLN A 927 -9.21 27.59 -18.53
C GLN A 927 -9.68 28.34 -19.78
N GLN A 928 -8.92 28.29 -20.87
CA GLN A 928 -9.34 28.86 -22.16
C GLN A 928 -10.55 28.12 -22.77
N GLN A 929 -10.65 26.80 -22.60
CA GLN A 929 -11.81 26.03 -23.05
C GLN A 929 -13.06 26.33 -22.23
N GLU A 930 -12.93 26.45 -20.91
CA GLU A 930 -14.04 26.82 -20.01
C GLU A 930 -14.54 28.25 -20.29
N GLN A 931 -13.65 29.21 -20.54
CA GLN A 931 -14.05 30.56 -20.98
C GLN A 931 -14.78 30.55 -22.32
N LYS A 932 -14.29 29.81 -23.31
CA LYS A 932 -14.96 29.69 -24.61
C LYS A 932 -16.33 29.03 -24.50
N GLN A 933 -16.50 28.08 -23.59
CA GLN A 933 -17.77 27.41 -23.35
C GLN A 933 -18.77 28.36 -22.67
N GLN A 934 -18.33 29.16 -21.70
CA GLN A 934 -19.15 30.20 -21.07
C GLN A 934 -19.56 31.31 -22.07
N GLU A 935 -18.65 31.73 -22.96
CA GLU A 935 -18.98 32.69 -24.04
C GLU A 935 -19.98 32.12 -25.05
N GLN A 936 -19.92 30.82 -25.35
CA GLN A 936 -20.88 30.15 -26.23
C GLN A 936 -22.26 30.01 -25.57
N GLU A 937 -22.30 29.71 -24.26
CA GLU A 937 -23.55 29.64 -23.49
C GLU A 937 -24.20 31.02 -23.34
N GLN A 938 -23.42 32.10 -23.15
CA GLN A 938 -23.93 33.47 -23.18
C GLN A 938 -24.50 33.87 -24.55
N LYS A 939 -23.81 33.55 -25.65
CA LYS A 939 -24.32 33.82 -27.00
C LYS A 939 -25.59 33.03 -27.34
N GLN A 940 -25.72 31.79 -26.84
CA GLN A 940 -26.95 31.01 -26.99
C GLN A 940 -28.11 31.53 -26.14
N GLN A 941 -27.83 32.19 -25.01
CA GLN A 941 -28.85 32.91 -24.22
C GLN A 941 -29.29 34.22 -24.89
N GLU A 942 -28.37 34.95 -25.54
CA GLU A 942 -28.69 36.17 -26.28
C GLU A 942 -29.49 35.91 -27.57
N ASP A 943 -29.29 34.77 -28.24
CA ASP A 943 -30.05 34.41 -29.46
C ASP A 943 -31.46 33.84 -29.17
N HIS A 944 -31.81 33.57 -27.92
CA HIS A 944 -33.12 33.00 -27.52
C HIS A 944 -34.09 33.98 -26.83
N ASP A 945 -33.71 35.25 -26.66
CA ASP A 945 -34.60 36.29 -26.13
C ASP A 945 -34.83 37.42 -27.15
N PRO A 946 -36.01 37.49 -27.82
CA PRO A 946 -36.33 38.56 -28.76
C PRO A 946 -36.63 39.91 -28.09
N THR A 947 -36.57 40.03 -26.74
CA THR A 947 -37.09 41.21 -26.02
C THR A 947 -36.03 42.21 -25.54
N LEU A 948 -34.76 42.05 -25.90
CA LEU A 948 -33.66 42.95 -25.49
C LEU A 948 -32.95 43.70 -26.63
N ARG A 949 -33.66 43.97 -27.73
CA ARG A 949 -33.24 44.98 -28.73
C ARG A 949 -34.19 46.17 -28.69
N ASP A 950 -34.09 47.01 -27.68
CA ASP A 950 -34.58 48.40 -27.77
C ASP A 950 -34.04 49.38 -26.71
N ASP A 951 -32.98 49.04 -25.96
CA ASP A 951 -32.27 50.05 -25.16
C ASP A 951 -30.76 49.74 -25.08
N LEU A 952 -30.04 50.20 -26.10
CA LEU A 952 -28.63 50.65 -26.03
C LEU A 952 -28.28 51.52 -27.24
#